data_AF-A0A317CYP9-F1
#
_entry.id   AF-A0A317CYP9-F1
#
_cell.length_a   1.000
_cell.length_b   1.000
_cell.length_c   1.000
_cell.angle_alpha   90.00
_cell.angle_beta   90.00
_cell.angle_gamma   90.00
#
_symmetry.space_group_name_H-M   'P 1'
#
loop_
_entity.id
_entity.type
_entity.pdbx_description
1 polymer ?
#
loop_
_entity_poly.entity_id
_entity_poly.type
_entity_poly.pdbx_seq_one_letter_code
_entity_poly.pdbx_strand_id
1 'polypeptide(L)'
;MSAPPVPTSAPPAPVSAPPAPVSAPPAPPVPESASPSAAVSSAQVSAPPAYRPVSATPAGPVSGPPAGHVAAPSAGQFSRPPAQSTGAEVGRPVSAPPVSAPPVSAPPVSGPPVSAPPVFAPPVSGPPVSGPPVSGPPVSGPPVSGPPVSGPPAPASAPAQPVSGPPAAAFTSAPPASAPPADAPAEPASAPAARPAEPGSAAARPVSGPPAGPLAAPPRPPDSTSDTEPPDSTSDTEPSDSASEAEPPAPPMDPEQALAAFRWRLDPETLREEATDPEELRVVRDGLTAKLGTALDNRSRARLLSLRSVASRILGDLDDALADGRLAVTYAEATAELRRTALARARLAQVLRWRGEHAEADRLFAEANSPELPDRLRAALHEHAGRSCVDQGRLIEACHHFERALDLRQGGDAELIARTGVALDAVRERAAAGGFGPWPRDRDVMRGGERAPAPTFDEELELWGYADVDGNLVIDHRYAEVQAFREGMAWVRRPEASRWALIDTSGAALIEANNGYRAVRSFSDGLAWVSMDGKANWMAVDPTNMVKIPPGFEDVRPFRGGLAAVRRGGWGAVDRTGQLVVPTRYHGFPTALADGRYVDGFTEEGLAVVELAGRRGVVDRTGRVVVEPAYRALVIHPVAFLVGDGGGRWGALDRRGELLIDPVHPSRAEVVAEIDQLLADTSPVL
;
A
#
# COMPACT_ATOMS: atom_id res chain seq x y z
N MET A 1 -69.94 10.33 40.20
CA MET A 1 -70.61 11.60 39.87
C MET A 1 -69.57 12.71 40.05
N SER A 2 -69.23 13.54 39.06
CA SER A 2 -69.58 13.53 37.62
C SER A 2 -68.44 14.19 36.84
N ALA A 3 -68.32 13.92 35.53
CA ALA A 3 -67.25 14.48 34.71
C ALA A 3 -67.51 15.95 34.32
N PRO A 4 -66.47 16.81 34.26
CA PRO A 4 -66.52 18.09 33.56
C PRO A 4 -66.52 17.89 32.02
N PRO A 5 -66.95 18.88 31.22
CA PRO A 5 -67.42 18.65 29.86
C PRO A 5 -66.34 18.64 28.77
N VAL A 6 -66.68 18.00 27.64
CA VAL A 6 -65.94 18.02 26.37
C VAL A 6 -66.15 19.37 25.66
N PRO A 7 -65.10 20.04 25.15
CA PRO A 7 -65.25 21.20 24.27
C PRO A 7 -65.71 20.78 22.86
N THR A 8 -66.73 21.47 22.33
CA THR A 8 -67.41 21.12 21.08
C THR A 8 -66.53 21.32 19.84
N SER A 9 -66.65 20.40 18.86
CA SER A 9 -65.99 20.52 17.56
C SER A 9 -66.50 21.70 16.75
N ALA A 10 -65.59 22.47 16.14
CA ALA A 10 -65.92 23.50 15.14
C ALA A 10 -66.13 22.85 13.75
N PRO A 11 -66.99 23.41 12.88
CA PRO A 11 -67.23 22.85 11.55
C PRO A 11 -66.03 23.03 10.61
N PRO A 12 -65.80 22.08 9.67
CA PRO A 12 -64.73 22.21 8.69
C PRO A 12 -65.01 23.31 7.66
N ALA A 13 -63.96 24.06 7.30
CA ALA A 13 -64.00 24.98 6.16
C ALA A 13 -64.13 24.20 4.83
N PRO A 14 -64.78 24.77 3.79
CA PRO A 14 -65.03 24.08 2.53
C PRO A 14 -63.75 23.75 1.75
N VAL A 15 -63.73 22.59 1.11
CA VAL A 15 -62.63 22.14 0.24
C VAL A 15 -62.71 22.86 -1.10
N SER A 16 -61.72 23.70 -1.41
CA SER A 16 -61.57 24.29 -2.75
C SER A 16 -61.11 23.24 -3.77
N ALA A 17 -61.82 23.16 -4.88
CA ALA A 17 -61.47 22.30 -6.01
C ALA A 17 -60.21 22.81 -6.75
N PRO A 18 -59.43 21.93 -7.41
CA PRO A 18 -58.24 22.33 -8.16
C PRO A 18 -58.61 23.10 -9.45
N PRO A 19 -57.86 24.15 -9.84
CA PRO A 19 -58.05 24.83 -11.11
C PRO A 19 -57.55 23.96 -12.29
N ALA A 20 -58.28 24.01 -13.40
CA ALA A 20 -57.86 23.42 -14.67
C ALA A 20 -56.71 24.22 -15.33
N PRO A 21 -55.87 23.60 -16.18
CA PRO A 21 -54.70 24.25 -16.76
C PRO A 21 -55.08 25.38 -17.74
N VAL A 22 -54.33 26.49 -17.69
CA VAL A 22 -54.50 27.66 -18.56
C VAL A 22 -53.44 27.64 -19.66
N SER A 23 -53.87 27.85 -20.91
CA SER A 23 -53.02 27.82 -22.11
C SER A 23 -52.00 28.96 -22.17
N ALA A 24 -50.87 28.70 -22.83
CA ALA A 24 -49.80 29.70 -23.04
C ALA A 24 -50.21 30.80 -24.05
N PRO A 25 -49.71 32.05 -23.88
CA PRO A 25 -49.94 33.15 -24.82
C PRO A 25 -49.07 33.03 -26.09
N PRO A 26 -49.48 33.67 -27.22
CA PRO A 26 -48.78 33.58 -28.50
C PRO A 26 -47.53 34.48 -28.60
N ALA A 27 -46.64 34.15 -29.54
CA ALA A 27 -45.43 34.92 -29.86
C ALA A 27 -45.73 36.22 -30.65
N PRO A 28 -44.91 37.27 -30.51
CA PRO A 28 -45.06 38.54 -31.24
C PRO A 28 -44.65 38.44 -32.72
N PRO A 29 -45.15 39.34 -33.60
CA PRO A 29 -44.99 39.24 -35.05
C PRO A 29 -43.65 39.78 -35.59
N VAL A 30 -43.28 39.33 -36.79
CA VAL A 30 -42.13 39.80 -37.58
C VAL A 30 -42.61 40.75 -38.69
N PRO A 31 -41.95 41.90 -38.92
CA PRO A 31 -42.26 42.79 -40.05
C PRO A 31 -41.37 42.53 -41.29
N GLU A 32 -42.01 42.13 -42.38
CA GLU A 32 -41.58 42.41 -43.76
C GLU A 32 -41.85 43.90 -44.10
N SER A 33 -41.27 44.57 -45.11
CA SER A 33 -40.28 44.22 -46.15
C SER A 33 -39.73 45.51 -46.80
N ALA A 34 -38.50 45.49 -47.34
CA ALA A 34 -38.08 46.41 -48.41
C ALA A 34 -36.90 45.83 -49.24
N SER A 35 -37.06 45.82 -50.56
CA SER A 35 -36.06 45.48 -51.60
C SER A 35 -36.10 46.61 -52.67
N PRO A 36 -35.29 46.67 -53.77
CA PRO A 36 -34.36 45.70 -54.39
C PRO A 36 -32.94 46.30 -54.59
N SER A 37 -31.94 45.79 -55.34
CA SER A 37 -31.85 44.98 -56.58
C SER A 37 -30.43 44.35 -56.73
N ALA A 38 -30.11 43.47 -57.68
CA ALA A 38 -30.83 42.40 -58.40
C ALA A 38 -29.85 41.76 -59.44
N ALA A 39 -29.56 40.44 -59.38
CA ALA A 39 -28.67 39.77 -60.35
C ALA A 39 -28.96 38.26 -60.55
N VAL A 40 -30.04 37.97 -61.29
CA VAL A 40 -30.25 36.86 -62.26
C VAL A 40 -29.49 35.51 -62.09
N SER A 41 -30.26 34.46 -61.72
CA SER A 41 -30.20 33.04 -62.16
C SER A 41 -28.92 32.18 -61.94
N SER A 42 -28.94 30.83 -61.86
CA SER A 42 -29.94 29.85 -62.33
C SER A 42 -29.99 28.53 -61.53
N ALA A 43 -31.17 27.89 -61.52
CA ALA A 43 -31.45 26.43 -61.48
C ALA A 43 -31.07 25.54 -60.26
N GLN A 44 -31.94 24.56 -60.01
CA GLN A 44 -31.90 23.54 -58.93
C GLN A 44 -31.39 22.18 -59.44
N VAL A 45 -30.90 21.31 -58.55
CA VAL A 45 -31.26 19.86 -58.44
C VAL A 45 -31.15 19.45 -56.95
N SER A 46 -31.93 18.44 -56.51
CA SER A 46 -32.17 18.10 -55.10
C SER A 46 -31.27 17.01 -54.49
N ALA A 47 -31.01 17.15 -53.18
CA ALA A 47 -30.94 16.14 -52.10
C ALA A 47 -30.24 14.75 -52.27
N PRO A 48 -29.51 14.33 -51.22
CA PRO A 48 -29.58 12.96 -50.71
C PRO A 48 -29.85 12.87 -49.17
N PRO A 49 -30.44 11.76 -48.64
CA PRO A 49 -30.75 11.61 -47.22
C PRO A 49 -29.97 10.51 -46.46
N ALA A 50 -30.06 10.56 -45.12
CA ALA A 50 -29.87 9.47 -44.14
C ALA A 50 -28.46 8.84 -43.96
N TYR A 51 -28.28 8.07 -42.87
CA TYR A 51 -26.98 7.63 -42.34
C TYR A 51 -27.08 6.30 -41.56
N ARG A 52 -25.92 5.62 -41.36
CA ARG A 52 -25.69 4.37 -40.56
C ARG A 52 -26.20 3.03 -41.17
N PRO A 53 -25.68 1.87 -40.71
CA PRO A 53 -24.28 1.53 -40.39
C PRO A 53 -23.83 0.13 -40.90
N VAL A 54 -22.53 -0.19 -40.91
CA VAL A 54 -22.02 -1.56 -41.11
C VAL A 54 -20.74 -1.83 -40.27
N SER A 55 -20.54 -3.07 -39.84
CA SER A 55 -19.36 -3.57 -39.10
C SER A 55 -18.61 -4.65 -39.92
N ALA A 56 -17.30 -4.86 -39.73
CA ALA A 56 -16.57 -5.93 -40.42
C ALA A 56 -15.29 -6.44 -39.71
N THR A 57 -15.12 -7.77 -39.72
CA THR A 57 -13.91 -8.61 -39.44
C THR A 57 -14.33 -10.08 -39.73
N PRO A 58 -13.45 -11.10 -39.88
CA PRO A 58 -11.98 -11.13 -40.00
C PRO A 58 -11.47 -12.01 -41.19
N ALA A 59 -10.14 -12.12 -41.41
CA ALA A 59 -9.39 -13.33 -41.86
C ALA A 59 -7.90 -13.05 -42.21
N GLY A 60 -7.03 -14.08 -42.14
CA GLY A 60 -5.65 -14.14 -42.70
C GLY A 60 -5.47 -15.44 -43.52
N PRO A 61 -4.28 -16.08 -43.66
CA PRO A 61 -2.90 -15.75 -43.23
C PRO A 61 -1.84 -15.97 -44.37
N VAL A 62 -0.53 -16.16 -44.06
CA VAL A 62 0.52 -17.06 -44.71
C VAL A 62 1.99 -16.57 -44.46
N SER A 63 2.98 -17.46 -44.62
CA SER A 63 4.38 -17.44 -44.10
C SER A 63 5.50 -16.93 -45.07
N GLY A 64 6.74 -16.73 -44.54
CA GLY A 64 8.03 -16.70 -45.30
C GLY A 64 8.87 -17.98 -45.09
N PRO A 65 10.23 -18.04 -45.15
CA PRO A 65 11.29 -17.08 -45.57
C PRO A 65 12.21 -17.66 -46.71
N PRO A 66 13.41 -17.08 -47.02
CA PRO A 66 14.70 -17.80 -46.77
C PRO A 66 15.93 -16.87 -46.47
N ALA A 67 17.18 -17.39 -46.50
CA ALA A 67 18.40 -16.73 -45.94
C ALA A 67 19.74 -16.94 -46.71
N GLY A 68 20.81 -16.19 -46.33
CA GLY A 68 22.24 -16.36 -46.70
C GLY A 68 22.90 -15.12 -47.37
N HIS A 69 24.23 -14.90 -47.38
CA HIS A 69 25.36 -15.45 -46.59
C HIS A 69 26.68 -14.64 -46.87
N VAL A 70 27.60 -14.53 -45.88
CA VAL A 70 29.07 -14.21 -45.99
C VAL A 70 29.54 -12.81 -46.48
N ALA A 71 30.31 -12.07 -45.63
CA ALA A 71 31.67 -11.52 -45.90
C ALA A 71 32.12 -10.39 -44.92
N ALA A 72 33.43 -10.29 -44.64
CA ALA A 72 34.16 -9.17 -43.99
C ALA A 72 35.57 -9.08 -44.65
N PRO A 73 36.37 -7.98 -44.57
CA PRO A 73 37.08 -7.60 -43.32
C PRO A 73 37.54 -6.12 -43.11
N SER A 74 37.86 -5.80 -41.83
CA SER A 74 38.99 -5.01 -41.26
C SER A 74 39.56 -3.66 -41.81
N ALA A 75 39.58 -2.68 -40.87
CA ALA A 75 40.72 -1.84 -40.41
C ALA A 75 41.23 -0.57 -41.17
N GLY A 76 41.78 0.40 -40.40
CA GLY A 76 42.43 1.66 -40.84
C GLY A 76 41.68 2.94 -40.40
N GLN A 77 41.80 3.54 -39.21
CA GLN A 77 42.92 4.19 -38.48
C GLN A 77 43.41 5.59 -38.99
N PHE A 78 43.35 6.57 -38.06
CA PHE A 78 44.15 7.81 -37.90
C PHE A 78 43.96 9.13 -38.70
N SER A 79 43.91 10.22 -37.90
CA SER A 79 44.56 11.55 -38.07
C SER A 79 43.78 12.81 -38.53
N ARG A 80 43.85 13.81 -37.64
CA ARG A 80 43.73 15.30 -37.80
C ARG A 80 44.83 15.83 -38.76
N PRO A 81 44.79 17.06 -39.33
CA PRO A 81 44.79 18.35 -38.59
C PRO A 81 44.00 19.49 -39.33
N PRO A 82 44.41 20.78 -39.31
CA PRO A 82 44.30 21.78 -38.23
C PRO A 82 43.41 23.01 -38.61
N ALA A 83 43.43 24.07 -37.79
CA ALA A 83 42.77 25.36 -38.06
C ALA A 83 43.77 26.53 -38.13
N GLN A 84 43.43 27.61 -38.87
CA GLN A 84 43.88 29.00 -38.62
C GLN A 84 43.07 30.02 -39.44
N SER A 85 43.29 31.33 -39.21
CA SER A 85 42.33 32.42 -39.52
C SER A 85 42.92 33.65 -40.22
N THR A 86 42.14 34.28 -41.11
CA THR A 86 42.15 35.70 -41.60
C THR A 86 40.94 35.87 -42.55
N GLY A 87 40.38 37.03 -42.90
CA GLY A 87 40.57 38.45 -42.54
C GLY A 87 39.34 39.26 -43.05
N ALA A 88 39.34 40.60 -42.94
CA ALA A 88 38.22 41.48 -43.37
C ALA A 88 38.27 41.80 -44.91
N GLU A 89 37.37 42.58 -45.57
CA GLU A 89 36.45 43.65 -45.14
C GLU A 89 35.38 44.04 -46.21
N VAL A 90 34.40 44.90 -45.85
CA VAL A 90 33.46 45.75 -46.65
C VAL A 90 32.46 45.13 -47.67
N GLY A 91 31.16 45.43 -47.51
CA GLY A 91 30.13 45.37 -48.58
C GLY A 91 28.65 45.38 -48.13
N ARG A 92 27.90 46.48 -48.36
CA ARG A 92 26.44 46.69 -48.13
C ARG A 92 25.90 47.74 -49.13
N PRO A 93 24.58 48.01 -49.34
CA PRO A 93 23.34 47.60 -48.62
C PRO A 93 22.36 46.79 -49.54
N VAL A 94 21.03 46.54 -49.35
CA VAL A 94 19.87 47.35 -48.89
C VAL A 94 18.71 46.52 -48.26
N SER A 95 18.16 47.09 -47.17
CA SER A 95 16.86 47.00 -46.48
C SER A 95 15.72 45.99 -46.79
N ALA A 96 15.20 45.41 -45.70
CA ALA A 96 13.76 45.17 -45.42
C ALA A 96 13.51 45.36 -43.88
N PRO A 97 12.28 45.60 -43.38
CA PRO A 97 12.07 46.27 -42.08
C PRO A 97 11.97 45.36 -40.83
N PRO A 98 12.21 45.89 -39.61
CA PRO A 98 12.04 45.19 -38.34
C PRO A 98 10.62 45.30 -37.75
N VAL A 99 10.30 44.42 -36.80
CA VAL A 99 9.11 44.50 -35.94
C VAL A 99 9.55 44.60 -34.48
N SER A 100 9.04 45.57 -33.72
CA SER A 100 9.48 45.87 -32.35
C SER A 100 8.62 45.18 -31.29
N ALA A 101 9.25 44.68 -30.23
CA ALA A 101 8.60 44.37 -28.96
C ALA A 101 8.91 45.47 -27.91
N PRO A 102 7.98 45.82 -27.01
CA PRO A 102 8.20 46.88 -26.02
C PRO A 102 9.08 46.41 -24.84
N PRO A 103 9.89 47.30 -24.23
CA PRO A 103 10.61 47.00 -23.00
C PRO A 103 9.66 47.03 -21.78
N VAL A 104 9.84 46.09 -20.86
CA VAL A 104 9.10 46.06 -19.58
C VAL A 104 10.00 46.62 -18.48
N SER A 105 9.60 47.73 -17.88
CA SER A 105 10.31 48.34 -16.74
C SER A 105 9.88 47.71 -15.42
N ALA A 106 10.83 47.20 -14.63
CA ALA A 106 10.57 46.73 -13.28
C ALA A 106 10.47 47.91 -12.28
N PRO A 107 9.50 47.89 -11.33
CA PRO A 107 9.46 48.87 -10.24
C PRO A 107 10.51 48.56 -9.16
N PRO A 108 10.95 49.56 -8.37
CA PRO A 108 11.89 49.34 -7.27
C PRO A 108 11.20 48.66 -6.08
N VAL A 109 11.80 47.59 -5.57
CA VAL A 109 11.32 46.86 -4.38
C VAL A 109 11.96 47.47 -3.13
N SER A 110 11.15 48.11 -2.29
CA SER A 110 11.54 48.55 -0.94
C SER A 110 11.37 47.40 0.05
N GLY A 111 12.46 46.93 0.66
CA GLY A 111 12.41 45.89 1.69
C GLY A 111 11.93 46.39 3.06
N PRO A 112 11.26 45.56 3.88
CA PRO A 112 10.91 45.88 5.26
C PRO A 112 12.14 45.91 6.19
N PRO A 113 12.07 46.58 7.35
CA PRO A 113 13.22 46.74 8.25
C PRO A 113 13.62 45.45 8.97
N VAL A 114 14.93 45.17 9.01
CA VAL A 114 15.50 44.01 9.70
C VAL A 114 15.43 44.19 11.21
N SER A 115 14.78 43.25 11.92
CA SER A 115 14.89 43.09 13.37
C SER A 115 15.72 41.84 13.67
N ALA A 116 16.82 41.99 14.41
CA ALA A 116 17.72 40.88 14.72
C ALA A 116 17.21 40.05 15.93
N PRO A 117 17.29 38.71 15.90
CA PRO A 117 16.93 37.87 17.05
C PRO A 117 18.00 37.96 18.18
N PRO A 118 17.61 37.76 19.45
CA PRO A 118 18.55 37.78 20.57
C PRO A 118 19.45 36.53 20.59
N VAL A 119 20.74 36.73 20.93
CA VAL A 119 21.72 35.65 21.03
C VAL A 119 21.61 34.97 22.40
N PHE A 120 21.30 33.66 22.40
CA PHE A 120 21.43 32.80 23.58
C PHE A 120 22.67 31.90 23.46
N ALA A 121 23.50 31.91 24.51
CA ALA A 121 24.66 31.02 24.63
C ALA A 121 24.24 29.67 25.27
N PRO A 122 24.93 28.56 24.97
CA PRO A 122 24.61 27.26 25.55
C PRO A 122 24.95 27.20 27.06
N PRO A 123 24.16 26.46 27.87
CA PRO A 123 24.41 26.32 29.31
C PRO A 123 25.62 25.41 29.59
N VAL A 124 26.39 25.75 30.63
CA VAL A 124 27.52 24.94 31.11
C VAL A 124 27.06 24.04 32.25
N SER A 125 27.28 22.73 32.12
CA SER A 125 26.85 21.73 33.11
C SER A 125 27.66 21.79 34.41
N GLY A 126 26.98 21.99 35.54
CA GLY A 126 27.51 21.78 36.89
C GLY A 126 26.95 20.51 37.54
N PRO A 127 27.63 19.91 38.54
CA PRO A 127 27.16 18.72 39.22
C PRO A 127 25.93 19.01 40.12
N PRO A 128 25.03 18.02 40.32
CA PRO A 128 23.77 18.22 41.05
C PRO A 128 23.97 18.35 42.56
N VAL A 129 23.22 19.26 43.18
CA VAL A 129 23.10 19.38 44.64
C VAL A 129 21.68 18.96 45.04
N SER A 130 21.57 17.89 45.83
CA SER A 130 20.28 17.31 46.23
C SER A 130 19.56 18.13 47.30
N GLY A 131 18.30 18.48 47.06
CA GLY A 131 17.37 19.05 48.05
C GLY A 131 16.05 18.26 48.08
N PRO A 132 15.34 18.20 49.23
CA PRO A 132 14.12 17.41 49.37
C PRO A 132 12.92 18.06 48.67
N PRO A 133 11.97 17.28 48.12
CA PRO A 133 10.79 17.81 47.44
C PRO A 133 9.77 18.41 48.42
N VAL A 134 9.31 19.62 48.13
CA VAL A 134 8.20 20.26 48.85
C VAL A 134 6.88 19.93 48.14
N SER A 135 5.96 19.24 48.83
CA SER A 135 4.68 18.82 48.25
C SER A 135 3.63 19.94 48.28
N GLY A 136 3.12 20.33 47.11
CA GLY A 136 1.91 21.13 46.98
C GLY A 136 0.63 20.26 46.92
N PRO A 137 -0.51 20.69 47.48
CA PRO A 137 -1.75 19.91 47.46
C PRO A 137 -2.47 19.98 46.10
N PRO A 138 -3.18 18.90 45.68
CA PRO A 138 -3.94 18.91 44.43
C PRO A 138 -5.24 19.71 44.55
N VAL A 139 -5.46 20.65 43.63
CA VAL A 139 -6.72 21.40 43.53
C VAL A 139 -7.81 20.48 42.97
N SER A 140 -8.87 20.25 43.76
CA SER A 140 -9.94 19.32 43.42
C SER A 140 -11.16 20.07 42.85
N GLY A 141 -11.50 19.82 41.58
CA GLY A 141 -12.75 20.28 40.96
C GLY A 141 -13.91 19.29 41.23
N PRO A 142 -15.15 19.75 41.47
CA PRO A 142 -16.27 18.87 41.76
C PRO A 142 -16.86 18.20 40.49
N PRO A 143 -17.32 16.94 40.56
CA PRO A 143 -17.93 16.26 39.41
C PRO A 143 -19.37 16.73 39.15
N VAL A 144 -19.66 17.16 37.92
CA VAL A 144 -21.01 17.53 37.49
C VAL A 144 -21.90 16.29 37.40
N SER A 145 -22.83 16.15 38.33
CA SER A 145 -23.69 14.97 38.45
C SER A 145 -25.07 15.21 37.82
N GLY A 146 -25.40 14.47 36.76
CA GLY A 146 -26.74 14.40 36.20
C GLY A 146 -27.64 13.41 36.97
N PRO A 147 -28.95 13.68 37.16
CA PRO A 147 -29.84 12.79 37.89
C PRO A 147 -30.22 11.53 37.08
N PRO A 148 -30.35 10.35 37.70
CA PRO A 148 -30.81 9.14 37.03
C PRO A 148 -32.33 9.15 36.82
N VAL A 149 -32.78 8.76 35.63
CA VAL A 149 -34.21 8.55 35.35
C VAL A 149 -34.58 7.09 35.63
N SER A 150 -35.27 6.85 36.74
CA SER A 150 -35.73 5.51 37.15
C SER A 150 -37.13 5.20 36.63
N GLY A 151 -37.28 4.12 35.86
CA GLY A 151 -38.57 3.51 35.50
C GLY A 151 -38.84 2.22 36.30
N PRO A 152 -40.11 1.87 36.60
CA PRO A 152 -40.45 0.71 37.42
C PRO A 152 -40.31 -0.64 36.67
N PRO A 153 -40.15 -1.77 37.40
CA PRO A 153 -39.97 -3.10 36.83
C PRO A 153 -41.27 -3.72 36.29
N ALA A 154 -41.13 -4.70 35.39
CA ALA A 154 -42.23 -5.39 34.72
C ALA A 154 -42.83 -6.57 35.52
N PRO A 155 -44.09 -6.96 35.24
CA PRO A 155 -44.59 -8.29 35.56
C PRO A 155 -44.16 -9.31 34.50
N ALA A 156 -43.78 -10.52 34.92
CA ALA A 156 -43.45 -11.63 34.03
C ALA A 156 -44.70 -12.47 33.67
N SER A 157 -44.65 -13.18 32.54
CA SER A 157 -45.53 -14.31 32.23
C SER A 157 -44.82 -15.26 31.26
N ALA A 158 -45.05 -16.56 31.45
CA ALA A 158 -44.36 -17.64 30.73
C ALA A 158 -45.33 -18.41 29.80
N PRO A 159 -45.00 -19.65 29.39
CA PRO A 159 -44.58 -19.96 28.03
C PRO A 159 -45.74 -20.23 27.06
N ALA A 160 -45.45 -20.15 25.75
CA ALA A 160 -46.37 -20.56 24.70
C ALA A 160 -46.43 -22.09 24.53
N GLN A 161 -47.63 -22.64 24.26
CA GLN A 161 -47.89 -23.66 23.22
C GLN A 161 -49.30 -23.40 22.60
N PRO A 162 -49.98 -24.29 21.81
CA PRO A 162 -50.39 -23.86 20.47
C PRO A 162 -51.90 -24.00 20.17
N VAL A 163 -52.36 -23.38 19.08
CA VAL A 163 -53.60 -23.82 18.40
C VAL A 163 -53.52 -23.59 16.89
N SER A 164 -54.05 -24.57 16.15
CA SER A 164 -53.99 -24.71 14.70
C SER A 164 -55.17 -24.03 13.97
N GLY A 165 -54.95 -23.65 12.72
CA GLY A 165 -55.98 -23.34 11.72
C GLY A 165 -55.69 -24.12 10.41
N PRO A 166 -56.68 -24.77 9.76
CA PRO A 166 -56.44 -25.70 8.64
C PRO A 166 -56.77 -25.03 7.26
N PRO A 167 -56.87 -25.76 6.13
CA PRO A 167 -55.76 -25.94 5.20
C PRO A 167 -56.04 -25.40 3.78
N ALA A 168 -55.02 -25.39 2.90
CA ALA A 168 -55.14 -24.87 1.52
C ALA A 168 -55.11 -25.98 0.45
N ALA A 169 -56.08 -25.93 -0.47
CA ALA A 169 -56.16 -26.68 -1.74
C ALA A 169 -57.31 -26.05 -2.59
N ALA A 170 -57.30 -25.98 -3.92
CA ALA A 170 -56.29 -26.19 -4.98
C ALA A 170 -56.54 -25.12 -6.10
N PHE A 171 -55.81 -24.98 -7.21
CA PHE A 171 -55.63 -25.96 -8.29
C PHE A 171 -54.45 -25.62 -9.25
N THR A 172 -53.57 -26.60 -9.42
CA THR A 172 -52.95 -27.09 -10.68
C THR A 172 -52.56 -26.16 -11.85
N SER A 173 -51.31 -26.30 -12.29
CA SER A 173 -50.99 -26.76 -13.66
C SER A 173 -49.85 -27.80 -13.60
N ALA A 174 -49.61 -28.56 -14.68
CA ALA A 174 -48.89 -29.85 -14.66
C ALA A 174 -47.93 -30.01 -15.89
N PRO A 175 -47.11 -31.09 -16.00
CA PRO A 175 -45.79 -31.04 -16.64
C PRO A 175 -45.70 -31.59 -18.09
N PRO A 176 -44.54 -31.41 -18.77
CA PRO A 176 -44.23 -32.08 -20.03
C PRO A 176 -43.51 -33.43 -19.85
N ALA A 177 -43.81 -34.41 -20.72
CA ALA A 177 -43.01 -35.63 -20.91
C ALA A 177 -43.30 -36.28 -22.29
N SER A 178 -42.27 -36.64 -23.07
CA SER A 178 -42.32 -37.53 -24.26
C SER A 178 -40.92 -37.83 -24.83
N ALA A 179 -40.71 -39.05 -25.35
CA ALA A 179 -39.53 -39.59 -26.06
C ALA A 179 -39.88 -41.00 -26.61
N PRO A 180 -39.02 -41.74 -27.37
CA PRO A 180 -37.88 -41.40 -28.24
C PRO A 180 -38.24 -41.72 -29.73
N PRO A 181 -37.40 -42.23 -30.70
CA PRO A 181 -36.57 -43.48 -30.64
C PRO A 181 -35.21 -43.50 -31.41
N ALA A 182 -34.43 -44.60 -31.21
CA ALA A 182 -33.29 -45.11 -32.02
C ALA A 182 -32.01 -44.21 -32.15
N ASP A 183 -30.80 -44.73 -32.43
CA ASP A 183 -30.37 -46.08 -32.85
C ASP A 183 -28.95 -46.44 -32.29
N ALA A 184 -28.45 -47.68 -32.44
CA ALA A 184 -27.12 -48.10 -31.92
C ALA A 184 -26.45 -49.28 -32.68
N PRO A 185 -25.11 -49.24 -32.90
CA PRO A 185 -24.19 -50.30 -32.43
C PRO A 185 -22.76 -49.77 -32.07
N ALA A 186 -21.79 -50.50 -31.46
CA ALA A 186 -21.74 -51.73 -30.64
C ALA A 186 -20.37 -51.79 -29.88
N GLU A 187 -20.21 -52.77 -28.97
CA GLU A 187 -19.03 -53.00 -28.09
C GLU A 187 -17.92 -53.89 -28.77
N PRO A 188 -16.75 -54.31 -28.18
CA PRO A 188 -16.62 -54.95 -26.84
C PRO A 188 -15.32 -54.79 -25.98
N ALA A 189 -15.47 -54.99 -24.66
CA ALA A 189 -14.55 -55.63 -23.66
C ALA A 189 -13.07 -55.13 -23.47
N SER A 190 -12.37 -55.31 -22.32
CA SER A 190 -12.50 -56.26 -21.19
C SER A 190 -12.06 -55.66 -19.82
N ALA A 191 -12.30 -56.38 -18.71
CA ALA A 191 -12.02 -56.00 -17.29
C ALA A 191 -11.09 -57.08 -16.60
N PRO A 192 -10.95 -57.28 -15.25
CA PRO A 192 -11.51 -56.57 -14.06
C PRO A 192 -10.62 -56.45 -12.77
N ALA A 193 -11.19 -55.84 -11.71
CA ALA A 193 -10.97 -56.07 -10.25
C ALA A 193 -9.65 -55.58 -9.56
N ALA A 194 -9.56 -55.34 -8.24
CA ALA A 194 -10.47 -55.64 -7.10
C ALA A 194 -10.43 -54.60 -5.92
N ARG A 195 -11.35 -54.75 -4.94
CA ARG A 195 -11.44 -54.14 -3.58
C ARG A 195 -11.94 -55.22 -2.59
N PRO A 196 -11.58 -55.24 -1.27
CA PRO A 196 -12.31 -54.53 -0.18
C PRO A 196 -11.41 -54.11 1.03
N ALA A 197 -11.91 -53.99 2.28
CA ALA A 197 -12.62 -52.80 2.83
C ALA A 197 -13.07 -52.99 4.33
N GLU A 198 -12.35 -52.39 5.30
CA GLU A 198 -12.75 -52.13 6.72
C GLU A 198 -13.13 -53.34 7.64
N PRO A 199 -13.44 -53.22 8.98
CA PRO A 199 -13.48 -52.06 9.91
C PRO A 199 -12.88 -52.25 11.36
N GLY A 200 -12.85 -51.18 12.20
CA GLY A 200 -13.53 -51.19 13.53
C GLY A 200 -12.79 -51.32 14.90
N SER A 201 -12.48 -50.17 15.56
CA SER A 201 -12.77 -49.78 16.99
C SER A 201 -12.13 -50.43 18.28
N ALA A 202 -11.29 -49.63 18.97
CA ALA A 202 -11.21 -49.25 20.42
C ALA A 202 -11.21 -50.24 21.65
N ALA A 203 -10.27 -50.05 22.62
CA ALA A 203 -10.50 -49.94 24.10
C ALA A 203 -9.24 -49.74 25.03
N ALA A 204 -9.32 -48.79 26.00
CA ALA A 204 -8.78 -48.74 27.40
C ALA A 204 -7.26 -48.89 27.82
N ARG A 205 -6.96 -48.46 29.08
CA ARG A 205 -5.68 -48.47 29.89
C ARG A 205 -5.96 -49.17 31.27
N PRO A 206 -5.10 -49.21 32.35
CA PRO A 206 -3.65 -48.87 32.61
C PRO A 206 -2.78 -50.14 32.97
N VAL A 207 -1.79 -50.32 33.91
CA VAL A 207 -1.23 -49.64 35.14
C VAL A 207 0.22 -50.11 35.51
N SER A 208 0.93 -49.34 36.37
CA SER A 208 1.98 -49.71 37.38
C SER A 208 3.44 -50.13 37.03
N GLY A 209 4.38 -49.83 37.96
CA GLY A 209 5.83 -50.22 38.08
C GLY A 209 6.20 -50.35 39.60
N PRO A 210 7.45 -50.19 40.14
CA PRO A 210 8.81 -49.87 39.61
C PRO A 210 9.84 -51.01 40.00
N PRO A 211 11.04 -50.92 40.68
CA PRO A 211 12.08 -49.87 40.94
C PRO A 211 13.62 -50.25 40.92
N ALA A 212 14.47 -49.22 40.72
CA ALA A 212 15.81 -48.86 41.31
C ALA A 212 17.05 -49.81 41.52
N GLY A 213 18.14 -49.53 40.76
CA GLY A 213 19.56 -49.37 41.21
C GLY A 213 20.52 -50.60 41.29
N PRO A 214 21.87 -50.43 41.45
CA PRO A 214 22.75 -49.24 41.23
C PRO A 214 24.18 -49.53 40.63
N LEU A 215 25.01 -48.46 40.44
CA LEU A 215 26.50 -48.36 40.52
C LEU A 215 27.49 -48.79 39.38
N ALA A 216 28.51 -47.91 39.21
CA ALA A 216 29.94 -48.12 38.85
C ALA A 216 30.44 -48.27 37.38
N ALA A 217 31.68 -47.76 37.16
CA ALA A 217 32.58 -47.92 36.00
C ALA A 217 34.01 -48.24 36.52
N PRO A 218 34.94 -48.86 35.75
CA PRO A 218 36.06 -48.15 35.06
C PRO A 218 36.59 -48.97 33.83
N PRO A 219 37.89 -48.99 33.39
CA PRO A 219 39.07 -48.10 33.56
C PRO A 219 39.82 -47.72 32.24
N ARG A 220 40.93 -46.96 32.36
CA ARG A 220 42.00 -46.79 31.33
C ARG A 220 43.22 -47.71 31.61
N PRO A 221 44.06 -48.02 30.60
CA PRO A 221 45.51 -48.32 30.75
C PRO A 221 46.40 -47.05 30.66
N PRO A 222 47.72 -47.11 30.96
CA PRO A 222 48.44 -45.98 31.62
C PRO A 222 49.58 -45.28 30.86
N ASP A 223 50.07 -44.17 31.44
CA ASP A 223 51.20 -43.33 31.00
C ASP A 223 52.57 -43.72 31.61
N SER A 224 53.68 -43.48 30.88
CA SER A 224 55.02 -43.05 31.39
C SER A 224 55.95 -42.71 30.18
N THR A 225 56.28 -41.46 29.85
CA THR A 225 57.28 -40.52 30.44
C THR A 225 58.78 -40.93 30.33
N SER A 226 59.55 -40.31 29.42
CA SER A 226 60.67 -39.39 29.74
C SER A 226 61.56 -39.01 28.53
N ASP A 227 61.78 -37.70 28.36
CA ASP A 227 62.82 -36.91 27.65
C ASP A 227 64.02 -37.59 26.94
N THR A 228 64.43 -37.04 25.78
CA THR A 228 65.80 -36.60 25.38
C THR A 228 65.81 -36.00 23.95
N GLU A 229 66.65 -34.99 23.68
CA GLU A 229 66.82 -34.29 22.38
C GLU A 229 68.21 -34.60 21.71
N PRO A 230 68.57 -34.09 20.50
CA PRO A 230 69.06 -34.92 19.39
C PRO A 230 70.59 -34.91 19.19
N PRO A 231 71.14 -35.57 18.13
CA PRO A 231 71.36 -34.83 16.87
C PRO A 231 71.27 -35.65 15.55
N ASP A 232 71.25 -34.91 14.42
CA ASP A 232 71.56 -35.23 13.01
C ASP A 232 71.85 -36.68 12.53
N SER A 233 71.16 -37.09 11.45
CA SER A 233 71.80 -37.50 10.18
C SER A 233 70.81 -37.71 9.02
N THR A 234 71.34 -37.71 7.78
CA THR A 234 70.60 -37.66 6.49
C THR A 234 70.29 -39.03 5.86
N SER A 235 69.12 -39.19 5.21
CA SER A 235 68.99 -39.91 3.92
C SER A 235 67.63 -39.69 3.24
N ASP A 236 67.62 -39.70 1.91
CA ASP A 236 66.50 -39.37 0.99
C ASP A 236 65.50 -40.53 0.73
N THR A 237 64.53 -40.28 -0.18
CA THR A 237 63.88 -41.30 -1.08
C THR A 237 62.81 -42.22 -0.40
N GLU A 238 61.51 -42.29 -0.76
CA GLU A 238 60.66 -41.80 -1.89
C GLU A 238 59.27 -41.31 -1.39
N PRO A 239 58.47 -40.57 -2.21
CA PRO A 239 57.08 -40.22 -1.85
C PRO A 239 56.12 -41.42 -1.91
N SER A 240 55.31 -41.61 -0.87
CA SER A 240 54.20 -42.57 -0.87
C SER A 240 52.89 -41.88 -1.27
N ASP A 241 52.30 -42.34 -2.38
CA ASP A 241 51.09 -41.77 -2.97
C ASP A 241 49.85 -42.21 -2.16
N SER A 242 49.53 -41.44 -1.12
CA SER A 242 48.36 -41.65 -0.26
C SER A 242 47.24 -40.70 -0.69
N ALA A 243 46.40 -41.18 -1.62
CA ALA A 243 45.21 -40.48 -2.04
C ALA A 243 44.28 -40.23 -0.85
N SER A 244 44.20 -38.97 -0.42
CA SER A 244 43.23 -38.52 0.57
C SER A 244 41.81 -38.75 0.02
N GLU A 245 41.02 -39.60 0.68
CA GLU A 245 39.57 -39.60 0.51
C GLU A 245 39.03 -38.27 1.02
N ALA A 246 38.95 -37.28 0.12
CA ALA A 246 38.33 -36.01 0.40
C ALA A 246 36.88 -36.25 0.84
N GLU A 247 36.47 -35.61 1.94
CA GLU A 247 35.07 -35.59 2.34
C GLU A 247 34.20 -35.18 1.14
N PRO A 248 33.03 -35.82 0.92
CA PRO A 248 32.16 -35.45 -0.17
C PRO A 248 31.83 -33.96 -0.04
N PRO A 249 32.08 -33.14 -1.09
CA PRO A 249 31.97 -31.70 -0.97
C PRO A 249 30.57 -31.32 -0.50
N ALA A 250 30.51 -30.43 0.49
CA ALA A 250 29.26 -29.95 1.05
C ALA A 250 28.32 -29.51 -0.10
N PRO A 251 27.02 -29.85 -0.05
CA PRO A 251 26.10 -29.58 -1.14
C PRO A 251 26.14 -28.08 -1.49
N PRO A 252 26.22 -27.71 -2.78
CA PRO A 252 26.42 -26.32 -3.18
C PRO A 252 25.33 -25.45 -2.57
N MET A 253 25.76 -24.42 -1.84
CA MET A 253 24.87 -23.54 -1.07
C MET A 253 23.80 -22.95 -1.98
N ASP A 254 22.55 -22.89 -1.51
CA ASP A 254 21.48 -22.31 -2.31
C ASP A 254 21.84 -20.86 -2.67
N PRO A 255 21.73 -20.43 -3.93
CA PRO A 255 22.24 -19.13 -4.35
C PRO A 255 21.54 -17.95 -3.67
N GLU A 256 20.34 -18.14 -3.09
CA GLU A 256 19.70 -17.12 -2.27
C GLU A 256 20.29 -17.04 -0.86
N GLN A 257 20.72 -18.16 -0.29
CA GLN A 257 21.44 -18.22 0.99
C GLN A 257 22.87 -17.69 0.84
N ALA A 258 23.54 -18.06 -0.25
CA ALA A 258 24.87 -17.55 -0.59
C ALA A 258 24.84 -16.02 -0.76
N LEU A 259 23.85 -15.46 -1.46
CA LEU A 259 23.69 -14.00 -1.52
C LEU A 259 23.39 -13.40 -0.13
N ALA A 260 22.53 -14.02 0.68
CA ALA A 260 22.19 -13.49 2.00
C ALA A 260 23.36 -13.51 3.00
N ALA A 261 24.32 -14.43 2.84
CA ALA A 261 25.55 -14.52 3.62
C ALA A 261 26.74 -13.76 2.99
N PHE A 262 26.58 -13.21 1.79
CA PHE A 262 27.65 -12.60 1.02
C PHE A 262 28.22 -11.35 1.71
N ARG A 263 29.55 -11.20 1.68
CA ARG A 263 30.25 -10.10 2.35
C ARG A 263 30.46 -8.92 1.42
N TRP A 264 30.06 -7.75 1.90
CA TRP A 264 30.18 -6.48 1.21
C TRP A 264 30.61 -5.38 2.18
N ARG A 265 30.98 -4.22 1.64
CA ARG A 265 31.33 -3.02 2.40
C ARG A 265 30.54 -1.82 1.87
N LEU A 266 30.31 -0.83 2.71
CA LEU A 266 29.76 0.45 2.29
C LEU A 266 30.93 1.40 2.04
N ASP A 267 31.15 1.80 0.79
CA ASP A 267 32.14 2.82 0.45
C ASP A 267 31.74 4.17 1.10
N PRO A 268 32.62 4.84 1.87
CA PRO A 268 32.27 6.07 2.57
C PRO A 268 32.03 7.26 1.64
N GLU A 269 32.67 7.34 0.47
CA GLU A 269 32.55 8.51 -0.40
C GLU A 269 31.24 8.51 -1.20
N THR A 270 30.87 7.37 -1.79
CA THR A 270 29.70 7.20 -2.68
C THR A 270 28.50 6.54 -1.99
N LEU A 271 28.68 5.98 -0.79
CA LEU A 271 27.67 5.22 -0.04
C LEU A 271 27.05 4.08 -0.87
N ARG A 272 27.89 3.39 -1.64
CA ARG A 272 27.54 2.22 -2.48
C ARG A 272 28.07 0.93 -1.85
N GLU A 273 27.36 -0.16 -2.08
CA GLU A 273 27.75 -1.52 -1.69
C GLU A 273 28.86 -2.07 -2.60
N GLU A 274 30.04 -2.34 -2.04
CA GLU A 274 31.17 -2.97 -2.72
C GLU A 274 31.27 -4.45 -2.37
N ALA A 275 31.41 -5.34 -3.36
CA ALA A 275 31.64 -6.76 -3.16
C ALA A 275 33.07 -7.04 -2.67
N THR A 276 33.25 -7.89 -1.65
CA THR A 276 34.61 -8.30 -1.24
C THR A 276 35.23 -9.36 -2.16
N ASP A 277 34.40 -10.13 -2.88
CA ASP A 277 34.82 -11.02 -3.96
C ASP A 277 33.83 -10.91 -5.16
N PRO A 278 34.18 -10.19 -6.22
CA PRO A 278 33.34 -10.07 -7.42
C PRO A 278 33.17 -11.36 -8.23
N GLU A 279 34.05 -12.36 -8.11
CA GLU A 279 33.91 -13.63 -8.85
C GLU A 279 32.95 -14.58 -8.12
N GLU A 280 33.02 -14.66 -6.78
CA GLU A 280 32.01 -15.36 -5.97
C GLU A 280 30.61 -14.80 -6.23
N LEU A 281 30.46 -13.47 -6.28
CA LEU A 281 29.18 -12.82 -6.56
C LEU A 281 28.64 -13.12 -7.98
N ARG A 282 29.50 -13.34 -8.97
CA ARG A 282 29.08 -13.82 -10.31
C ARG A 282 28.55 -15.25 -10.26
N VAL A 283 29.23 -16.15 -9.54
CA VAL A 283 28.74 -17.53 -9.33
C VAL A 283 27.36 -17.52 -8.67
N VAL A 284 27.15 -16.65 -7.69
CA VAL A 284 25.84 -16.43 -7.03
C VAL A 284 24.78 -15.91 -8.02
N ARG A 285 25.07 -14.87 -8.80
CA ARG A 285 24.19 -14.30 -9.85
C ARG A 285 23.77 -15.35 -10.90
N ASP A 286 24.72 -16.20 -11.28
CA ASP A 286 24.51 -17.21 -12.33
C ASP A 286 23.72 -18.42 -11.76
N GLY A 287 23.93 -18.77 -10.48
CA GLY A 287 23.08 -19.70 -9.74
C GLY A 287 21.63 -19.20 -9.59
N LEU A 288 21.43 -17.90 -9.29
CA LEU A 288 20.10 -17.28 -9.28
C LEU A 288 19.44 -17.33 -10.67
N THR A 289 20.23 -17.18 -11.75
CA THR A 289 19.75 -17.32 -13.14
C THR A 289 19.26 -18.75 -13.43
N ALA A 290 20.04 -19.77 -13.05
CA ALA A 290 19.62 -21.16 -13.22
C ALA A 290 18.33 -21.48 -12.44
N LYS A 291 18.22 -20.99 -11.20
CA LYS A 291 17.03 -21.17 -10.36
C LYS A 291 15.81 -20.39 -10.88
N LEU A 292 16.01 -19.22 -11.47
CA LEU A 292 14.95 -18.45 -12.14
C LEU A 292 14.40 -19.18 -13.37
N GLY A 293 15.25 -19.91 -14.11
CA GLY A 293 14.86 -20.72 -15.26
C GLY A 293 13.85 -21.83 -14.95
N THR A 294 13.76 -22.28 -13.70
CA THR A 294 12.79 -23.30 -13.24
C THR A 294 11.60 -22.71 -12.47
N ALA A 295 11.60 -21.39 -12.20
CA ALA A 295 10.55 -20.73 -11.42
C ALA A 295 9.23 -20.64 -12.21
N LEU A 296 8.17 -21.27 -11.70
CA LEU A 296 6.85 -21.34 -12.36
C LEU A 296 5.89 -20.23 -11.92
N ASP A 297 5.96 -19.79 -10.66
CA ASP A 297 5.01 -18.87 -10.03
C ASP A 297 5.56 -17.44 -9.87
N ASN A 298 4.64 -16.48 -9.78
CA ASN A 298 4.98 -15.05 -9.67
C ASN A 298 5.77 -14.72 -8.39
N ARG A 299 5.56 -15.47 -7.29
CA ARG A 299 6.22 -15.22 -6.00
C ARG A 299 7.68 -15.64 -6.03
N SER A 300 8.00 -16.79 -6.62
CA SER A 300 9.38 -17.22 -6.88
C SER A 300 10.06 -16.31 -7.90
N ARG A 301 9.41 -15.99 -9.03
CA ARG A 301 9.97 -15.10 -10.06
C ARG A 301 10.30 -13.71 -9.52
N ALA A 302 9.35 -13.06 -8.83
CA ALA A 302 9.56 -11.76 -8.19
C ALA A 302 10.76 -11.79 -7.23
N ARG A 303 10.88 -12.83 -6.40
CA ARG A 303 11.97 -12.97 -5.43
C ARG A 303 13.33 -13.19 -6.11
N LEU A 304 13.41 -14.08 -7.10
CA LEU A 304 14.66 -14.41 -7.79
C LEU A 304 15.17 -13.29 -8.69
N LEU A 305 14.28 -12.65 -9.47
CA LEU A 305 14.61 -11.43 -10.23
C LEU A 305 15.07 -10.30 -9.29
N SER A 306 14.37 -10.10 -8.17
CA SER A 306 14.75 -9.09 -7.18
C SER A 306 16.13 -9.34 -6.56
N LEU A 307 16.51 -10.61 -6.32
CA LEU A 307 17.84 -10.97 -5.81
C LEU A 307 18.92 -10.86 -6.90
N ARG A 308 18.63 -11.28 -8.15
CA ARG A 308 19.60 -11.19 -9.25
C ARG A 308 19.88 -9.73 -9.64
N SER A 309 18.86 -8.87 -9.63
CA SER A 309 18.98 -7.41 -9.77
C SER A 309 20.02 -6.82 -8.79
N VAL A 310 20.08 -7.32 -7.55
CA VAL A 310 21.06 -6.87 -6.55
C VAL A 310 22.47 -7.33 -6.88
N ALA A 311 22.66 -8.61 -7.24
CA ALA A 311 23.97 -9.11 -7.62
C ALA A 311 24.52 -8.38 -8.86
N SER A 312 23.69 -8.24 -9.91
CA SER A 312 24.03 -7.44 -11.11
C SER A 312 24.33 -5.98 -10.78
N ARG A 313 23.55 -5.33 -9.89
CA ARG A 313 23.81 -3.96 -9.42
C ARG A 313 25.20 -3.81 -8.84
N ILE A 314 25.57 -4.67 -7.89
CA ILE A 314 26.84 -4.61 -7.17
C ILE A 314 28.03 -4.96 -8.09
N LEU A 315 27.81 -5.81 -9.10
CA LEU A 315 28.80 -6.11 -10.15
C LEU A 315 28.97 -4.98 -11.19
N GLY A 316 28.09 -3.98 -11.19
CA GLY A 316 28.09 -2.85 -12.16
C GLY A 316 27.24 -3.08 -13.42
N ASP A 317 26.56 -4.22 -13.53
CA ASP A 317 25.69 -4.61 -14.65
C ASP A 317 24.33 -3.86 -14.58
N LEU A 318 24.36 -2.52 -14.62
CA LEU A 318 23.22 -1.66 -14.26
C LEU A 318 22.01 -1.69 -15.22
N ASP A 319 22.17 -2.11 -16.47
CA ASP A 319 21.05 -2.30 -17.40
C ASP A 319 20.31 -3.62 -17.14
N ASP A 320 21.05 -4.72 -16.93
CA ASP A 320 20.47 -6.01 -16.53
C ASP A 320 19.79 -5.91 -15.17
N ALA A 321 20.44 -5.23 -14.21
CA ALA A 321 19.87 -4.96 -12.90
C ALA A 321 18.55 -4.17 -12.97
N LEU A 322 18.42 -3.24 -13.93
CA LEU A 322 17.22 -2.44 -14.14
C LEU A 322 16.10 -3.26 -14.79
N ALA A 323 16.43 -4.09 -15.78
CA ALA A 323 15.48 -4.99 -16.44
C ALA A 323 14.89 -6.00 -15.43
N ASP A 324 15.74 -6.65 -14.64
CA ASP A 324 15.32 -7.56 -13.57
C ASP A 324 14.51 -6.84 -12.49
N GLY A 325 14.94 -5.64 -12.06
CA GLY A 325 14.25 -4.88 -11.03
C GLY A 325 12.83 -4.48 -11.44
N ARG A 326 12.64 -4.04 -12.70
CA ARG A 326 11.31 -3.70 -13.24
C ARG A 326 10.42 -4.94 -13.35
N LEU A 327 10.92 -6.06 -13.87
CA LEU A 327 10.17 -7.32 -13.91
C LEU A 327 9.83 -7.85 -12.51
N ALA A 328 10.75 -7.72 -11.55
CA ALA A 328 10.54 -8.14 -10.16
C ALA A 328 9.39 -7.37 -9.50
N VAL A 329 9.28 -6.05 -9.74
CA VAL A 329 8.15 -5.23 -9.27
C VAL A 329 6.85 -5.70 -9.90
N THR A 330 6.80 -5.90 -11.24
CA THR A 330 5.59 -6.38 -11.92
C THR A 330 5.10 -7.72 -11.36
N TYR A 331 6.01 -8.69 -11.17
CA TYR A 331 5.64 -9.98 -10.56
C TYR A 331 5.26 -9.85 -9.08
N ALA A 332 5.89 -8.95 -8.32
CA ALA A 332 5.58 -8.73 -6.90
C ALA A 332 4.18 -8.12 -6.73
N GLU A 333 3.84 -7.11 -7.51
CA GLU A 333 2.51 -6.48 -7.53
C GLU A 333 1.42 -7.50 -7.89
N ALA A 334 1.69 -8.38 -8.87
CA ALA A 334 0.82 -9.51 -9.20
C ALA A 334 0.70 -10.59 -8.10
N THR A 335 1.53 -10.56 -7.05
CA THR A 335 1.36 -11.40 -5.84
C THR A 335 0.60 -10.72 -4.71
N ALA A 336 0.33 -9.42 -4.81
CA ALA A 336 -0.43 -8.64 -3.84
C ALA A 336 0.13 -8.59 -2.38
N GLU A 337 1.31 -9.16 -2.12
CA GLU A 337 2.00 -9.14 -0.81
C GLU A 337 2.86 -7.88 -0.65
N LEU A 338 2.46 -6.97 0.24
CA LEU A 338 3.10 -5.67 0.46
C LEU A 338 4.59 -5.80 0.79
N ARG A 339 4.99 -6.75 1.66
CA ARG A 339 6.42 -6.98 1.98
C ARG A 339 7.25 -7.28 0.71
N ARG A 340 6.69 -8.00 -0.27
CA ARG A 340 7.42 -8.32 -1.51
C ARG A 340 7.46 -7.14 -2.47
N THR A 341 6.33 -6.45 -2.65
CA THR A 341 6.28 -5.25 -3.49
C THR A 341 7.22 -4.16 -2.97
N ALA A 342 7.26 -3.94 -1.65
CA ALA A 342 8.19 -2.99 -1.03
C ALA A 342 9.66 -3.37 -1.26
N LEU A 343 10.05 -4.63 -1.03
CA LEU A 343 11.41 -5.12 -1.29
C LEU A 343 11.81 -4.98 -2.77
N ALA A 344 10.92 -5.33 -3.71
CA ALA A 344 11.18 -5.22 -5.14
C ALA A 344 11.36 -3.74 -5.57
N ARG A 345 10.46 -2.85 -5.13
CA ARG A 345 10.54 -1.41 -5.43
C ARG A 345 11.79 -0.77 -4.81
N ALA A 346 12.17 -1.17 -3.59
CA ALA A 346 13.37 -0.64 -2.92
C ALA A 346 14.68 -1.05 -3.59
N ARG A 347 14.79 -2.28 -4.09
CA ARG A 347 15.96 -2.74 -4.85
C ARG A 347 16.04 -2.08 -6.23
N LEU A 348 14.90 -1.95 -6.92
CA LEU A 348 14.80 -1.16 -8.16
C LEU A 348 15.20 0.32 -7.93
N ALA A 349 14.75 0.92 -6.83
CA ALA A 349 15.15 2.28 -6.44
C ALA A 349 16.67 2.42 -6.22
N GLN A 350 17.33 1.40 -5.66
CA GLN A 350 18.78 1.39 -5.53
C GLN A 350 19.50 1.30 -6.88
N VAL A 351 18.98 0.54 -7.86
CA VAL A 351 19.53 0.52 -9.23
C VAL A 351 19.40 1.90 -9.87
N LEU A 352 18.23 2.53 -9.77
CA LEU A 352 17.96 3.87 -10.31
C LEU A 352 18.83 4.94 -9.62
N ARG A 353 19.01 4.87 -8.30
CA ARG A 353 19.98 5.71 -7.55
C ARG A 353 21.38 5.58 -8.13
N TRP A 354 21.88 4.37 -8.35
CA TRP A 354 23.23 4.15 -8.87
C TRP A 354 23.42 4.70 -10.30
N ARG A 355 22.36 4.68 -11.11
CA ARG A 355 22.28 5.26 -12.46
C ARG A 355 22.10 6.78 -12.49
N GLY A 356 21.82 7.42 -11.36
CA GLY A 356 21.52 8.86 -11.29
C GLY A 356 20.05 9.23 -11.58
N GLU A 357 19.16 8.24 -11.75
CA GLU A 357 17.73 8.42 -12.02
C GLU A 357 16.95 8.70 -10.70
N HIS A 358 17.48 9.63 -9.90
CA HIS A 358 17.12 9.82 -8.50
C HIS A 358 15.64 10.18 -8.25
N ALA A 359 14.99 10.86 -9.19
CA ALA A 359 13.57 11.23 -9.05
C ALA A 359 12.62 10.01 -9.11
N GLU A 360 12.97 8.96 -9.88
CA GLU A 360 12.24 7.68 -9.88
C GLU A 360 12.61 6.85 -8.65
N ALA A 361 13.88 6.86 -8.24
CA ALA A 361 14.35 6.20 -7.02
C ALA A 361 13.66 6.72 -5.74
N ASP A 362 13.66 8.04 -5.52
CA ASP A 362 13.04 8.68 -4.35
C ASP A 362 11.53 8.38 -4.28
N ARG A 363 10.84 8.40 -5.43
CA ARG A 363 9.42 8.02 -5.53
C ARG A 363 9.21 6.57 -5.10
N LEU A 364 9.99 5.64 -5.65
CA LEU A 364 9.89 4.22 -5.32
C LEU A 364 10.21 3.92 -3.84
N PHE A 365 11.14 4.66 -3.21
CA PHE A 365 11.33 4.58 -1.75
C PHE A 365 10.12 5.11 -0.98
N ALA A 366 9.54 6.25 -1.39
CA ALA A 366 8.34 6.84 -0.77
C ALA A 366 7.05 6.01 -1.00
N GLU A 367 7.03 5.16 -2.02
CA GLU A 367 6.00 4.15 -2.27
C GLU A 367 6.24 2.85 -1.51
N ALA A 368 7.50 2.39 -1.41
CA ALA A 368 7.85 1.15 -0.69
C ALA A 368 7.69 1.27 0.82
N ASN A 369 7.92 2.46 1.40
CA ASN A 369 7.86 2.69 2.85
C ASN A 369 6.42 2.80 3.39
N SER A 370 5.66 1.71 3.28
CA SER A 370 4.37 1.59 3.97
C SER A 370 4.58 1.50 5.49
N PRO A 371 3.74 2.15 6.30
CA PRO A 371 3.80 2.02 7.75
C PRO A 371 3.35 0.62 8.22
N GLU A 372 2.70 -0.21 7.38
CA GLU A 372 2.23 -1.56 7.73
C GLU A 372 3.32 -2.65 7.56
N LEU A 373 4.57 -2.27 7.25
CA LEU A 373 5.73 -3.17 7.15
C LEU A 373 6.46 -3.35 8.50
N PRO A 374 7.28 -4.42 8.66
CA PRO A 374 8.12 -4.59 9.85
C PRO A 374 9.12 -3.44 10.00
N ASP A 375 9.39 -3.02 11.23
CA ASP A 375 10.29 -1.89 11.48
C ASP A 375 11.75 -2.18 11.05
N ARG A 376 12.21 -3.44 11.05
CA ARG A 376 13.51 -3.83 10.44
C ARG A 376 13.60 -3.50 8.95
N LEU A 377 12.51 -3.70 8.20
CA LEU A 377 12.46 -3.35 6.78
C LEU A 377 12.28 -1.83 6.61
N ARG A 378 11.42 -1.20 7.40
CA ARG A 378 11.20 0.26 7.31
C ARG A 378 12.44 1.06 7.66
N ALA A 379 13.23 0.63 8.63
CA ALA A 379 14.53 1.21 8.95
C ALA A 379 15.50 1.18 7.76
N ALA A 380 15.61 0.04 7.08
CA ALA A 380 16.41 -0.10 5.87
C ALA A 380 15.91 0.75 4.68
N LEU A 381 14.58 0.86 4.52
CA LEU A 381 13.99 1.77 3.52
C LEU A 381 14.32 3.24 3.82
N HIS A 382 14.30 3.63 5.10
CA HIS A 382 14.73 4.95 5.53
C HIS A 382 16.24 5.17 5.30
N GLU A 383 17.10 4.19 5.61
CA GLU A 383 18.54 4.23 5.35
C GLU A 383 18.85 4.47 3.86
N HIS A 384 18.32 3.64 2.96
CA HIS A 384 18.60 3.78 1.52
C HIS A 384 18.06 5.09 0.92
N ALA A 385 16.88 5.52 1.35
CA ALA A 385 16.33 6.82 0.95
C ALA A 385 17.22 7.97 1.46
N GLY A 386 17.73 7.87 2.70
CA GLY A 386 18.74 8.79 3.23
C GLY A 386 19.98 8.86 2.35
N ARG A 387 20.55 7.73 1.94
CA ARG A 387 21.69 7.70 1.00
C ARG A 387 21.34 8.32 -0.37
N SER A 388 20.11 8.15 -0.88
CA SER A 388 19.64 8.84 -2.09
C SER A 388 19.58 10.36 -1.90
N CYS A 389 19.18 10.85 -0.71
CA CYS A 389 19.23 12.27 -0.36
C CYS A 389 20.68 12.80 -0.32
N VAL A 390 21.64 12.01 0.20
CA VAL A 390 23.06 12.38 0.27
C VAL A 390 23.66 12.56 -1.13
N ASP A 391 23.39 11.65 -2.07
CA ASP A 391 23.84 11.77 -3.48
C ASP A 391 23.37 13.09 -4.11
N GLN A 392 22.15 13.51 -3.80
CA GLN A 392 21.50 14.70 -4.33
C GLN A 392 21.81 15.98 -3.52
N GLY A 393 22.67 15.91 -2.50
CA GLY A 393 23.02 17.04 -1.64
C GLY A 393 21.88 17.54 -0.74
N ARG A 394 20.79 16.79 -0.56
CA ARG A 394 19.66 17.14 0.33
C ARG A 394 19.94 16.69 1.76
N LEU A 395 20.94 17.29 2.40
CA LEU A 395 21.53 16.73 3.62
C LEU A 395 20.59 16.82 4.84
N ILE A 396 19.70 17.81 4.91
CA ILE A 396 18.65 17.85 5.97
C ILE A 396 17.67 16.68 5.80
N GLU A 397 17.23 16.41 4.56
CA GLU A 397 16.33 15.29 4.24
C GLU A 397 17.02 13.95 4.54
N ALA A 398 18.32 13.84 4.26
CA ALA A 398 19.14 12.69 4.63
C ALA A 398 19.19 12.46 6.15
N CYS A 399 19.43 13.51 6.95
CA CYS A 399 19.44 13.43 8.42
C CYS A 399 18.11 12.91 8.97
N HIS A 400 16.97 13.47 8.56
CA HIS A 400 15.64 12.98 9.00
C HIS A 400 15.41 11.51 8.62
N HIS A 401 15.94 11.07 7.47
CA HIS A 401 15.88 9.67 7.06
C HIS A 401 16.75 8.76 7.94
N PHE A 402 17.99 9.16 8.26
CA PHE A 402 18.89 8.38 9.11
C PHE A 402 18.44 8.34 10.58
N GLU A 403 18.00 9.47 11.14
CA GLU A 403 17.33 9.56 12.44
C GLU A 403 16.16 8.56 12.51
N ARG A 404 15.30 8.58 11.48
CA ARG A 404 14.14 7.69 11.45
C ARG A 404 14.50 6.21 11.30
N ALA A 405 15.62 5.87 10.66
CA ALA A 405 16.12 4.49 10.61
C ALA A 405 16.57 4.00 11.99
N LEU A 406 17.24 4.85 12.78
CA LEU A 406 17.72 4.53 14.13
C LEU A 406 16.55 4.42 15.13
N ASP A 407 15.61 5.36 15.07
CA ASP A 407 14.33 5.36 15.83
C ASP A 407 13.59 4.02 15.77
N LEU A 408 13.50 3.46 14.55
CA LEU A 408 12.77 2.23 14.26
C LEU A 408 13.47 0.96 14.76
N ARG A 409 14.69 1.07 15.29
CA ARG A 409 15.45 -0.06 15.85
C ARG A 409 15.90 0.12 17.30
N GLN A 410 15.93 1.35 17.83
CA GLN A 410 16.24 1.65 19.24
C GLN A 410 17.52 0.97 19.76
N GLY A 411 18.55 0.85 18.93
CA GLY A 411 19.81 0.17 19.26
C GLY A 411 19.88 -1.31 18.84
N GLY A 412 18.76 -1.96 18.53
CA GLY A 412 18.63 -3.40 18.23
C GLY A 412 19.12 -3.86 16.84
N ASP A 413 20.01 -3.12 16.18
CA ASP A 413 20.59 -3.50 14.88
C ASP A 413 21.97 -2.85 14.69
N ALA A 414 23.02 -3.49 15.21
CA ALA A 414 24.37 -2.95 15.21
C ALA A 414 24.94 -2.73 13.78
N GLU A 415 24.49 -3.53 12.80
CA GLU A 415 24.93 -3.41 11.42
C GLU A 415 24.30 -2.18 10.75
N LEU A 416 22.98 -1.98 10.90
CA LEU A 416 22.31 -0.75 10.48
C LEU A 416 22.96 0.49 11.11
N ILE A 417 23.26 0.45 12.41
CA ILE A 417 23.86 1.56 13.14
C ILE A 417 25.24 1.90 12.57
N ALA A 418 26.08 0.89 12.29
CA ALA A 418 27.39 1.10 11.68
C ALA A 418 27.30 1.73 10.29
N ARG A 419 26.44 1.22 9.40
CA ARG A 419 26.22 1.77 8.05
C ARG A 419 25.63 3.18 8.07
N THR A 420 24.71 3.44 9.01
CA THR A 420 24.12 4.76 9.22
C THR A 420 25.16 5.75 9.74
N GLY A 421 26.10 5.31 10.60
CA GLY A 421 27.25 6.10 11.02
C GLY A 421 28.10 6.58 9.85
N VAL A 422 28.53 5.66 8.97
CA VAL A 422 29.29 5.98 7.74
C VAL A 422 28.55 7.00 6.87
N ALA A 423 27.22 6.84 6.71
CA ALA A 423 26.41 7.78 5.94
C ALA A 423 26.28 9.17 6.61
N LEU A 424 26.29 9.25 7.95
CA LEU A 424 26.29 10.50 8.70
C LEU A 424 27.67 11.19 8.71
N ASP A 425 28.77 10.43 8.69
CA ASP A 425 30.12 10.97 8.45
C ASP A 425 30.20 11.64 7.06
N ALA A 426 29.71 10.97 6.02
CA ALA A 426 29.63 11.54 4.67
C ALA A 426 28.70 12.78 4.58
N VAL A 427 27.60 12.81 5.36
CA VAL A 427 26.76 14.01 5.51
C VAL A 427 27.55 15.16 6.13
N ARG A 428 28.28 14.92 7.22
CA ARG A 428 29.10 15.96 7.90
C ARG A 428 30.11 16.58 6.93
N GLU A 429 30.79 15.75 6.14
CA GLU A 429 31.84 16.20 5.22
C GLU A 429 31.27 16.99 4.04
N ARG A 430 30.17 16.51 3.42
CA ARG A 430 29.46 17.27 2.37
C ARG A 430 28.86 18.58 2.91
N ALA A 431 28.33 18.58 4.14
CA ALA A 431 27.78 19.77 4.78
C ALA A 431 28.87 20.81 5.11
N ALA A 432 30.07 20.37 5.51
CA ALA A 432 31.21 21.25 5.74
C ALA A 432 31.74 21.88 4.44
N ALA A 433 31.61 21.18 3.30
CA ALA A 433 32.08 21.67 1.99
C ALA A 433 31.06 22.57 1.26
N GLY A 434 29.75 22.28 1.34
CA GLY A 434 28.71 22.94 0.55
C GLY A 434 27.47 23.42 1.32
N GLY A 435 27.44 23.29 2.65
CA GLY A 435 26.23 23.49 3.44
C GLY A 435 25.22 22.35 3.30
N PHE A 436 24.07 22.48 3.96
CA PHE A 436 23.09 21.39 4.07
C PHE A 436 22.18 21.17 2.84
N GLY A 437 22.33 21.99 1.79
CA GLY A 437 21.49 21.95 0.59
C GLY A 437 20.08 22.53 0.80
N PRO A 438 19.09 22.12 0.00
CA PRO A 438 17.72 22.63 0.10
C PRO A 438 16.96 22.04 1.31
N TRP A 439 15.85 22.69 1.67
CA TRP A 439 14.92 22.18 2.68
C TRP A 439 14.32 20.82 2.26
N PRO A 440 13.98 19.93 3.23
CA PRO A 440 13.33 18.65 2.94
C PRO A 440 12.00 18.80 2.21
N ARG A 441 11.72 17.88 1.28
CA ARG A 441 10.45 17.81 0.56
C ARG A 441 9.41 17.00 1.34
N ASP A 442 8.13 17.32 1.18
CA ASP A 442 7.05 16.48 1.69
C ASP A 442 6.92 15.15 0.94
N ARG A 443 6.39 14.14 1.63
CA ARG A 443 6.16 12.79 1.06
C ARG A 443 5.30 12.82 -0.21
N ASP A 444 4.30 13.69 -0.27
CA ASP A 444 3.39 13.78 -1.42
C ASP A 444 4.08 14.40 -2.64
N VAL A 445 5.00 15.35 -2.42
CA VAL A 445 5.89 15.89 -3.46
C VAL A 445 6.85 14.81 -3.98
N MET A 446 7.40 13.95 -3.11
CA MET A 446 8.21 12.79 -3.54
C MET A 446 7.40 11.79 -4.38
N ARG A 447 6.10 11.65 -4.10
CA ARG A 447 5.15 10.84 -4.89
C ARG A 447 4.75 11.49 -6.21
N GLY A 448 5.17 12.73 -6.47
CA GLY A 448 4.85 13.49 -7.68
C GLY A 448 3.48 14.18 -7.65
N GLY A 449 2.87 14.33 -6.46
CA GLY A 449 1.68 15.16 -6.28
C GLY A 449 2.05 16.59 -5.90
N GLU A 450 1.32 17.56 -6.42
CA GLU A 450 1.32 18.92 -5.87
C GLU A 450 0.77 18.88 -4.43
N ARG A 451 1.42 19.59 -3.50
CA ARG A 451 0.99 19.59 -2.10
C ARG A 451 -0.32 20.37 -1.98
N ALA A 452 -1.42 19.63 -1.80
CA ALA A 452 -2.76 20.21 -1.76
C ALA A 452 -2.93 21.20 -0.59
N PRO A 453 -3.75 22.26 -0.76
CA PRO A 453 -3.96 23.27 0.28
C PRO A 453 -4.43 22.69 1.62
N ALA A 454 -3.92 23.24 2.72
CA ALA A 454 -4.32 22.87 4.08
C ALA A 454 -5.54 23.68 4.54
N PRO A 455 -6.51 23.07 5.25
CA PRO A 455 -7.61 23.83 5.86
C PRO A 455 -7.09 24.91 6.82
N THR A 456 -7.59 26.13 6.67
CA THR A 456 -7.37 27.27 7.58
C THR A 456 -8.70 27.81 8.08
N PHE A 457 -8.71 28.40 9.27
CA PHE A 457 -9.89 28.94 9.93
C PHE A 457 -9.67 30.40 10.31
N ASP A 458 -10.70 31.22 10.12
CA ASP A 458 -10.74 32.64 10.42
C ASP A 458 -11.63 32.87 11.65
N GLU A 459 -11.04 33.35 12.74
CA GLU A 459 -11.75 33.57 14.00
C GLU A 459 -12.66 34.81 13.99
N GLU A 460 -12.47 35.77 13.07
CA GLU A 460 -13.33 36.95 12.95
C GLU A 460 -14.58 36.65 12.09
N LEU A 461 -14.42 35.79 11.07
CA LEU A 461 -15.51 35.37 10.19
C LEU A 461 -16.28 34.13 10.69
N GLU A 462 -15.69 33.35 11.60
CA GLU A 462 -16.08 31.97 11.95
C GLU A 462 -16.12 31.02 10.74
N LEU A 463 -15.24 31.23 9.74
CA LEU A 463 -15.26 30.50 8.46
C LEU A 463 -13.94 29.82 8.11
N TRP A 464 -14.07 28.68 7.43
CA TRP A 464 -12.99 27.89 6.88
C TRP A 464 -12.69 28.25 5.43
N GLY A 465 -11.41 28.21 5.10
CA GLY A 465 -10.81 28.33 3.77
C GLY A 465 -9.65 27.35 3.64
N TYR A 466 -8.77 27.55 2.67
CA TYR A 466 -7.56 26.75 2.52
C TYR A 466 -6.34 27.59 2.13
N ALA A 467 -5.19 27.28 2.71
CA ALA A 467 -3.92 27.96 2.49
C ALA A 467 -2.85 27.01 1.92
N ASP A 468 -1.81 27.59 1.30
CA ASP A 468 -0.66 26.86 0.79
C ASP A 468 0.37 26.49 1.89
N VAL A 469 1.59 26.13 1.48
CA VAL A 469 2.67 25.73 2.40
C VAL A 469 3.31 26.90 3.15
N ASP A 470 3.21 28.11 2.59
CA ASP A 470 3.76 29.36 3.13
C ASP A 470 2.70 30.13 3.95
N GLY A 471 1.44 29.66 3.93
CA GLY A 471 0.30 30.24 4.63
C GLY A 471 -0.51 31.24 3.79
N ASN A 472 -0.24 31.37 2.49
CA ASN A 472 -1.05 32.23 1.63
C ASN A 472 -2.41 31.58 1.37
N LEU A 473 -3.47 32.38 1.40
CA LEU A 473 -4.84 31.92 1.19
C LEU A 473 -5.07 31.56 -0.29
N VAL A 474 -5.27 30.27 -0.58
CA VAL A 474 -5.56 29.74 -1.93
C VAL A 474 -7.07 29.74 -2.19
N ILE A 475 -7.87 29.52 -1.14
CA ILE A 475 -9.33 29.44 -1.20
C ILE A 475 -9.89 30.21 -0.01
N ASP A 476 -10.68 31.26 -0.27
CA ASP A 476 -11.17 32.19 0.77
C ASP A 476 -11.91 31.50 1.93
N HIS A 477 -11.92 32.16 3.09
CA HIS A 477 -12.73 31.78 4.25
C HIS A 477 -14.23 31.96 3.95
N ARG A 478 -14.85 30.92 3.35
CA ARG A 478 -16.24 30.95 2.84
C ARG A 478 -17.07 29.69 3.12
N TYR A 479 -16.57 28.80 3.97
CA TYR A 479 -17.22 27.53 4.31
C TYR A 479 -17.43 27.40 5.82
N ALA A 480 -18.58 26.89 6.24
CA ALA A 480 -18.85 26.56 7.65
C ALA A 480 -18.18 25.25 8.08
N GLU A 481 -18.04 24.30 7.15
CA GLU A 481 -17.32 23.03 7.38
C GLU A 481 -16.50 22.66 6.15
N VAL A 482 -15.33 22.05 6.37
CA VAL A 482 -14.40 21.58 5.35
C VAL A 482 -13.81 20.21 5.73
N GLN A 483 -13.37 19.45 4.74
CA GLN A 483 -12.51 18.27 4.92
C GLN A 483 -11.13 18.56 4.33
N ALA A 484 -10.07 18.02 4.93
CA ALA A 484 -8.75 18.09 4.32
C ALA A 484 -8.72 17.39 2.96
N PHE A 485 -7.98 17.96 2.00
CA PHE A 485 -7.87 17.41 0.65
C PHE A 485 -7.40 15.95 0.63
N ARG A 486 -8.00 15.14 -0.25
CA ARG A 486 -7.64 13.76 -0.56
C ARG A 486 -7.74 13.55 -2.06
N GLU A 487 -6.71 12.99 -2.68
CA GLU A 487 -6.66 12.71 -4.13
C GLU A 487 -6.91 13.97 -4.99
N GLY A 488 -6.52 15.16 -4.50
CA GLY A 488 -6.74 16.45 -5.16
C GLY A 488 -8.13 17.07 -4.96
N MET A 489 -9.00 16.46 -4.15
CA MET A 489 -10.39 16.89 -3.94
C MET A 489 -10.73 17.06 -2.46
N ALA A 490 -11.65 17.97 -2.15
CA ALA A 490 -12.15 18.19 -0.79
C ALA A 490 -13.66 18.40 -0.74
N TRP A 491 -14.32 17.85 0.29
CA TRP A 491 -15.71 18.14 0.59
C TRP A 491 -15.84 19.39 1.46
N VAL A 492 -16.73 20.30 1.08
CA VAL A 492 -16.97 21.58 1.76
C VAL A 492 -18.46 21.86 1.91
N ARG A 493 -18.83 22.66 2.92
CA ARG A 493 -20.20 23.07 3.19
C ARG A 493 -20.25 24.55 3.52
N ARG A 494 -21.00 25.33 2.73
CA ARG A 494 -21.19 26.76 2.98
C ARG A 494 -22.19 27.03 4.13
N PRO A 495 -22.17 28.20 4.79
CA PRO A 495 -23.13 28.56 5.84
C PRO A 495 -24.59 28.49 5.38
N GLU A 496 -24.90 28.98 4.18
CA GLU A 496 -26.23 28.92 3.57
C GLU A 496 -26.63 27.51 3.09
N ALA A 497 -25.68 26.57 3.04
CA ALA A 497 -25.87 25.23 2.50
C ALA A 497 -26.03 24.16 3.59
N SER A 498 -27.20 23.53 3.63
CA SER A 498 -27.43 22.31 4.42
C SER A 498 -26.92 21.04 3.72
N ARG A 499 -26.00 21.16 2.75
CA ARG A 499 -25.49 20.09 1.87
C ARG A 499 -24.02 20.30 1.53
N TRP A 500 -23.32 19.20 1.26
CA TRP A 500 -21.92 19.19 0.86
C TRP A 500 -21.75 19.41 -0.64
N ALA A 501 -20.71 20.15 -1.00
CA ALA A 501 -20.17 20.27 -2.35
C ALA A 501 -18.74 19.69 -2.39
N LEU A 502 -18.32 19.19 -3.55
CA LEU A 502 -16.93 18.77 -3.80
C LEU A 502 -16.20 19.88 -4.56
N ILE A 503 -14.99 20.20 -4.14
CA ILE A 503 -14.09 21.14 -4.83
C ILE A 503 -12.74 20.49 -5.19
N ASP A 504 -12.09 21.04 -6.21
CA ASP A 504 -10.68 20.78 -6.54
C ASP A 504 -9.73 21.71 -5.75
N THR A 505 -8.41 21.55 -5.96
CA THR A 505 -7.35 22.35 -5.31
C THR A 505 -7.38 23.85 -5.65
N SER A 506 -8.08 24.27 -6.72
CA SER A 506 -8.31 25.68 -7.04
C SER A 506 -9.56 26.25 -6.36
N GLY A 507 -10.36 25.40 -5.69
CA GLY A 507 -11.64 25.76 -5.11
C GLY A 507 -12.79 25.80 -6.11
N ALA A 508 -12.61 25.29 -7.34
CA ALA A 508 -13.69 25.14 -8.31
C ALA A 508 -14.58 23.95 -7.95
N ALA A 509 -15.90 24.09 -8.15
CA ALA A 509 -16.86 23.06 -7.78
C ALA A 509 -16.89 21.91 -8.80
N LEU A 510 -16.56 20.71 -8.34
CA LEU A 510 -16.69 19.45 -9.10
C LEU A 510 -18.09 18.84 -8.92
N ILE A 511 -18.65 18.92 -7.71
CA ILE A 511 -19.99 18.44 -7.38
C ILE A 511 -20.71 19.54 -6.58
N GLU A 512 -21.74 20.13 -7.19
CA GLU A 512 -22.50 21.23 -6.60
C GLU A 512 -23.36 20.80 -5.39
N ALA A 513 -23.58 21.71 -4.44
CA ALA A 513 -24.34 21.42 -3.20
C ALA A 513 -25.82 21.07 -3.47
N ASN A 514 -26.35 21.47 -4.63
CA ASN A 514 -27.70 21.15 -5.08
C ASN A 514 -27.93 19.64 -5.35
N ASN A 515 -26.86 18.85 -5.51
CA ASN A 515 -26.93 17.39 -5.68
C ASN A 515 -27.46 16.67 -4.44
N GLY A 516 -27.52 17.34 -3.28
CA GLY A 516 -28.39 16.91 -2.18
C GLY A 516 -27.77 16.02 -1.10
N TYR A 517 -26.45 15.78 -1.15
CA TYR A 517 -25.73 14.99 -0.14
C TYR A 517 -25.68 15.67 1.23
N ARG A 518 -26.17 14.98 2.26
CA ARG A 518 -26.21 15.44 3.66
C ARG A 518 -25.02 14.95 4.48
N ALA A 519 -24.48 13.78 4.16
CA ALA A 519 -23.24 13.27 4.76
C ALA A 519 -22.35 12.69 3.67
N VAL A 520 -21.04 12.86 3.84
CA VAL A 520 -20.01 12.47 2.87
C VAL A 520 -18.75 11.99 3.59
N ARG A 521 -18.02 11.05 2.99
CA ARG A 521 -16.66 10.66 3.36
C ARG A 521 -15.69 11.19 2.30
N SER A 522 -14.47 11.48 2.70
CA SER A 522 -13.40 11.93 1.81
C SER A 522 -13.14 10.93 0.68
N PHE A 523 -12.60 11.41 -0.44
CA PHE A 523 -12.18 10.52 -1.53
C PHE A 523 -11.10 9.53 -1.08
N SER A 524 -11.23 8.32 -1.59
CA SER A 524 -10.32 7.20 -1.37
C SER A 524 -10.39 6.26 -2.57
N ASP A 525 -9.26 5.90 -3.15
CA ASP A 525 -9.15 4.92 -4.22
C ASP A 525 -9.93 5.34 -5.50
N GLY A 526 -10.14 6.66 -5.68
CA GLY A 526 -10.92 7.27 -6.77
C GLY A 526 -12.42 7.39 -6.51
N LEU A 527 -12.92 7.03 -5.33
CA LEU A 527 -14.35 7.06 -4.96
C LEU A 527 -14.61 7.74 -3.61
N ALA A 528 -15.78 8.36 -3.47
CA ALA A 528 -16.28 8.87 -2.19
C ALA A 528 -17.62 8.25 -1.82
N TRP A 529 -17.79 7.93 -0.52
CA TRP A 529 -19.08 7.51 0.04
C TRP A 529 -19.95 8.72 0.38
N VAL A 530 -21.19 8.72 -0.10
CA VAL A 530 -22.15 9.83 0.10
C VAL A 530 -23.52 9.31 0.50
N SER A 531 -24.30 10.14 1.23
CA SER A 531 -25.67 9.83 1.66
C SER A 531 -26.59 11.05 1.51
N MET A 532 -27.79 10.80 0.96
CA MET A 532 -28.85 11.79 0.75
C MET A 532 -29.71 12.04 2.00
N ASP A 533 -29.81 11.06 2.90
CA ASP A 533 -30.50 11.20 4.19
C ASP A 533 -29.55 11.63 5.33
N GLY A 534 -28.25 11.40 5.17
CA GLY A 534 -27.19 11.82 6.08
C GLY A 534 -26.91 10.84 7.23
N LYS A 535 -27.50 9.63 7.22
CA LYS A 535 -27.39 8.64 8.29
C LYS A 535 -27.21 7.20 7.80
N ALA A 536 -27.82 6.85 6.68
CA ALA A 536 -27.84 5.52 6.08
C ALA A 536 -27.85 5.63 4.53
N ASN A 537 -28.22 4.55 3.84
CA ASN A 537 -28.36 4.48 2.38
C ASN A 537 -27.13 5.01 1.63
N TRP A 538 -25.95 4.69 2.15
CA TRP A 538 -24.67 5.11 1.55
C TRP A 538 -24.52 4.51 0.15
N MET A 539 -24.02 5.34 -0.76
CA MET A 539 -23.69 5.03 -2.15
C MET A 539 -22.27 5.56 -2.45
N ALA A 540 -21.58 4.99 -3.44
CA ALA A 540 -20.26 5.50 -3.85
C ALA A 540 -20.33 6.24 -5.19
N VAL A 541 -19.75 7.43 -5.25
CA VAL A 541 -19.66 8.28 -6.45
C VAL A 541 -18.20 8.50 -6.85
N ASP A 542 -17.98 8.74 -8.15
CA ASP A 542 -16.71 9.26 -8.68
C ASP A 542 -16.70 10.82 -8.69
N PRO A 543 -15.58 11.46 -9.07
CA PRO A 543 -15.46 12.92 -9.09
C PRO A 543 -16.42 13.62 -10.08
N THR A 544 -17.01 12.88 -11.03
CA THR A 544 -18.00 13.40 -11.99
C THR A 544 -19.44 13.29 -11.48
N ASN A 545 -19.62 12.99 -10.19
CA ASN A 545 -20.88 12.67 -9.53
C ASN A 545 -21.59 11.41 -10.08
N MET A 546 -20.87 10.52 -10.77
CA MET A 546 -21.44 9.28 -11.29
C MET A 546 -21.48 8.22 -10.19
N VAL A 547 -22.68 7.77 -9.82
CA VAL A 547 -22.87 6.66 -8.87
C VAL A 547 -22.28 5.37 -9.45
N LYS A 548 -21.22 4.85 -8.84
CA LYS A 548 -20.62 3.54 -9.17
C LYS A 548 -21.24 2.41 -8.36
N ILE A 549 -21.53 2.68 -7.08
CA ILE A 549 -22.16 1.71 -6.17
C ILE A 549 -23.50 2.30 -5.71
N PRO A 550 -24.64 1.70 -6.09
CA PRO A 550 -25.97 2.19 -5.72
C PRO A 550 -26.19 2.28 -4.19
N PRO A 551 -27.12 3.14 -3.72
CA PRO A 551 -27.50 3.20 -2.32
C PRO A 551 -28.05 1.88 -1.80
N GLY A 552 -27.63 1.50 -0.59
CA GLY A 552 -28.16 0.32 0.09
C GLY A 552 -27.40 -0.15 1.33
N PHE A 553 -26.36 0.58 1.76
CA PHE A 553 -25.57 0.27 2.95
C PHE A 553 -25.93 1.20 4.11
N GLU A 554 -25.97 0.66 5.32
CA GLU A 554 -26.24 1.41 6.55
C GLU A 554 -25.03 2.20 7.02
N ASP A 555 -23.84 1.65 6.80
CA ASP A 555 -22.56 2.16 7.26
C ASP A 555 -21.45 1.61 6.37
N VAL A 556 -20.39 2.38 6.18
CA VAL A 556 -19.35 2.18 5.15
C VAL A 556 -18.01 2.73 5.62
N ARG A 557 -16.93 2.05 5.25
CA ARG A 557 -15.55 2.45 5.53
C ARG A 557 -14.84 2.92 4.26
N PRO A 558 -13.74 3.71 4.37
CA PRO A 558 -12.99 4.16 3.20
C PRO A 558 -12.53 3.00 2.32
N PHE A 559 -12.35 3.25 1.03
CA PHE A 559 -11.74 2.28 0.15
C PHE A 559 -10.23 2.18 0.43
N ARG A 560 -9.70 0.97 0.39
CA ARG A 560 -8.26 0.66 0.48
C ARG A 560 -7.96 -0.52 -0.44
N GLY A 561 -6.99 -0.36 -1.35
CA GLY A 561 -6.49 -1.47 -2.19
C GLY A 561 -7.55 -2.12 -3.10
N GLY A 562 -8.59 -1.38 -3.46
CA GLY A 562 -9.73 -1.82 -4.27
C GLY A 562 -11.02 -2.12 -3.49
N LEU A 563 -10.98 -2.15 -2.16
CA LEU A 563 -12.05 -2.69 -1.31
C LEU A 563 -12.52 -1.72 -0.23
N ALA A 564 -13.81 -1.76 0.09
CA ALA A 564 -14.40 -1.07 1.24
C ALA A 564 -15.24 -2.03 2.09
N ALA A 565 -15.10 -1.94 3.41
CA ALA A 565 -15.96 -2.66 4.35
C ALA A 565 -17.31 -1.94 4.49
N VAL A 566 -18.42 -2.67 4.43
CA VAL A 566 -19.78 -2.12 4.36
C VAL A 566 -20.77 -2.95 5.20
N ARG A 567 -21.81 -2.31 5.74
CA ARG A 567 -22.85 -2.98 6.55
C ARG A 567 -24.22 -2.94 5.87
N ARG A 568 -24.89 -4.10 5.84
CA ARG A 568 -26.30 -4.26 5.49
C ARG A 568 -26.83 -5.52 6.20
N GLY A 569 -27.47 -5.34 7.36
CA GLY A 569 -27.77 -6.38 8.34
C GLY A 569 -26.51 -6.86 9.07
N GLY A 570 -25.56 -7.43 8.33
CA GLY A 570 -24.20 -7.74 8.81
C GLY A 570 -23.12 -6.96 8.06
N TRP A 571 -21.90 -6.99 8.56
CA TRP A 571 -20.72 -6.47 7.87
C TRP A 571 -20.22 -7.44 6.81
N GLY A 572 -19.78 -6.87 5.68
CA GLY A 572 -19.15 -7.50 4.54
C GLY A 572 -18.24 -6.49 3.83
N ALA A 573 -17.94 -6.73 2.55
CA ALA A 573 -17.08 -5.85 1.77
C ALA A 573 -17.44 -5.85 0.28
N VAL A 574 -17.24 -4.72 -0.37
CA VAL A 574 -17.43 -4.53 -1.81
C VAL A 574 -16.15 -4.05 -2.49
N ASP A 575 -16.02 -4.36 -3.78
CA ASP A 575 -15.02 -3.75 -4.65
C ASP A 575 -15.45 -2.37 -5.17
N ARG A 576 -14.58 -1.70 -5.95
CA ARG A 576 -14.89 -0.42 -6.62
C ARG A 576 -16.03 -0.49 -7.64
N THR A 577 -16.53 -1.68 -8.00
CA THR A 577 -17.69 -1.89 -8.90
C THR A 577 -19.00 -2.16 -8.15
N GLY A 578 -18.95 -2.30 -6.81
CA GLY A 578 -20.10 -2.64 -5.98
C GLY A 578 -20.39 -4.14 -5.87
N GLN A 579 -19.53 -5.01 -6.40
CA GLN A 579 -19.67 -6.44 -6.23
C GLN A 579 -19.32 -6.85 -4.79
N LEU A 580 -20.17 -7.68 -4.18
CA LEU A 580 -20.01 -8.16 -2.80
C LEU A 580 -18.94 -9.27 -2.73
N VAL A 581 -17.70 -8.86 -2.49
CA VAL A 581 -16.53 -9.75 -2.34
C VAL A 581 -16.57 -10.50 -1.01
N VAL A 582 -16.91 -9.83 0.10
CA VAL A 582 -17.13 -10.48 1.40
C VAL A 582 -18.62 -10.40 1.75
N PRO A 583 -19.33 -11.53 1.94
CA PRO A 583 -20.75 -11.53 2.29
C PRO A 583 -21.06 -10.75 3.58
N THR A 584 -22.17 -10.01 3.58
CA THR A 584 -22.68 -9.24 4.74
C THR A 584 -23.22 -10.13 5.84
N ARG A 585 -22.33 -10.75 6.62
CA ARG A 585 -22.64 -11.74 7.68
C ARG A 585 -21.86 -11.58 8.99
N TYR A 586 -20.86 -10.70 9.02
CA TYR A 586 -19.99 -10.52 10.19
C TYR A 586 -20.54 -9.47 11.16
N HIS A 587 -20.18 -9.55 12.43
CA HIS A 587 -20.62 -8.63 13.49
C HIS A 587 -19.74 -7.37 13.54
N GLY A 588 -18.51 -7.45 13.03
CA GLY A 588 -17.61 -6.31 12.89
C GLY A 588 -16.38 -6.64 12.03
N PHE A 589 -15.66 -5.59 11.63
CA PHE A 589 -14.33 -5.67 10.99
C PHE A 589 -13.27 -5.01 11.90
N PRO A 590 -12.93 -5.58 13.08
CA PRO A 590 -11.99 -5.00 14.03
C PRO A 590 -10.53 -5.24 13.61
N THR A 591 -10.13 -4.77 12.42
CA THR A 591 -8.78 -4.95 11.88
C THR A 591 -7.76 -4.20 12.72
N ALA A 592 -6.98 -4.96 13.48
CA ALA A 592 -5.92 -4.48 14.36
C ALA A 592 -4.58 -5.05 13.93
N LEU A 593 -3.55 -4.21 13.96
CA LEU A 593 -2.16 -4.56 13.65
C LEU A 593 -1.41 -4.98 14.92
N ALA A 594 -0.32 -5.72 14.73
CA ALA A 594 0.52 -6.21 15.83
C ALA A 594 1.10 -5.09 16.72
N ASP A 595 1.41 -3.94 16.12
CA ASP A 595 1.90 -2.72 16.80
C ASP A 595 0.82 -1.95 17.59
N GLY A 596 -0.43 -2.45 17.60
CA GLY A 596 -1.55 -1.85 18.33
C GLY A 596 -2.35 -0.81 17.55
N ARG A 597 -1.95 -0.44 16.32
CA ARG A 597 -2.78 0.41 15.45
C ARG A 597 -4.04 -0.32 14.98
N TYR A 598 -5.09 0.45 14.71
CA TYR A 598 -6.32 -0.05 14.10
C TYR A 598 -6.46 0.48 12.67
N VAL A 599 -6.98 -0.37 11.80
CA VAL A 599 -7.25 -0.08 10.39
C VAL A 599 -8.76 -0.19 10.17
N ASP A 600 -9.35 0.87 9.61
CA ASP A 600 -10.79 0.90 9.36
C ASP A 600 -11.11 0.17 8.04
N GLY A 601 -11.45 -1.12 8.13
CA GLY A 601 -11.66 -2.01 7.00
C GLY A 601 -10.46 -2.91 6.72
N PHE A 602 -9.79 -2.74 5.57
CA PHE A 602 -8.71 -3.61 5.09
C PHE A 602 -7.33 -2.94 5.22
N THR A 603 -6.29 -3.74 5.45
CA THR A 603 -4.88 -3.34 5.33
C THR A 603 -4.51 -2.99 3.88
N GLU A 604 -3.34 -2.40 3.65
CA GLU A 604 -2.77 -2.18 2.31
C GLU A 604 -2.50 -3.52 1.58
N GLU A 605 -2.30 -4.61 2.33
CA GLU A 605 -2.27 -5.99 1.80
C GLU A 605 -3.64 -6.53 1.39
N GLY A 606 -4.74 -5.83 1.70
CA GLY A 606 -6.09 -6.31 1.45
C GLY A 606 -6.48 -7.46 2.37
N LEU A 607 -6.04 -7.42 3.64
CA LEU A 607 -6.44 -8.35 4.69
C LEU A 607 -7.35 -7.62 5.68
N ALA A 608 -8.36 -8.29 6.22
CA ALA A 608 -9.22 -7.75 7.27
C ALA A 608 -9.48 -8.78 8.37
N VAL A 609 -9.51 -8.32 9.63
CA VAL A 609 -9.96 -9.15 10.76
C VAL A 609 -11.47 -9.06 10.82
N VAL A 610 -12.14 -10.20 10.73
CA VAL A 610 -13.62 -10.30 10.81
C VAL A 610 -14.05 -10.92 12.12
N GLU A 611 -15.14 -10.42 12.69
CA GLU A 611 -15.71 -10.96 13.93
C GLU A 611 -17.06 -11.65 13.70
N LEU A 612 -17.22 -12.86 14.22
CA LEU A 612 -18.44 -13.67 14.15
C LEU A 612 -18.69 -14.32 15.51
N ALA A 613 -19.85 -14.04 16.14
CA ALA A 613 -20.23 -14.59 17.46
C ALA A 613 -19.14 -14.44 18.55
N GLY A 614 -18.44 -13.30 18.59
CA GLY A 614 -17.35 -13.04 19.55
C GLY A 614 -16.05 -13.82 19.28
N ARG A 615 -15.90 -14.40 18.09
CA ARG A 615 -14.66 -15.01 17.59
C ARG A 615 -14.10 -14.23 16.40
N ARG A 616 -12.78 -14.20 16.26
CA ARG A 616 -12.06 -13.49 15.21
C ARG A 616 -11.36 -14.43 14.25
N GLY A 617 -11.43 -14.08 12.97
CA GLY A 617 -10.76 -14.71 11.84
C GLY A 617 -10.20 -13.66 10.89
N VAL A 618 -9.63 -14.09 9.76
CA VAL A 618 -9.06 -13.23 8.72
C VAL A 618 -9.69 -13.56 7.37
N VAL A 619 -10.08 -12.53 6.63
CA VAL A 619 -10.42 -12.62 5.20
C VAL A 619 -9.38 -11.89 4.35
N ASP A 620 -9.16 -12.37 3.14
CA ASP A 620 -8.34 -11.70 2.13
C ASP A 620 -9.17 -10.87 1.14
N ARG A 621 -8.47 -10.23 0.19
CA ARG A 621 -9.03 -9.36 -0.85
C ARG A 621 -9.93 -10.05 -1.88
N THR A 622 -9.97 -11.38 -1.89
CA THR A 622 -10.90 -12.19 -2.70
C THR A 622 -12.15 -12.60 -1.90
N GLY A 623 -12.17 -12.27 -0.60
CA GLY A 623 -13.21 -12.67 0.36
C GLY A 623 -13.09 -14.11 0.84
N ARG A 624 -12.02 -14.82 0.45
CA ARG A 624 -11.63 -16.10 1.03
C ARG A 624 -11.30 -15.90 2.51
N VAL A 625 -11.77 -16.83 3.33
CA VAL A 625 -11.34 -16.94 4.73
C VAL A 625 -9.95 -17.58 4.75
N VAL A 626 -8.98 -16.87 5.32
CA VAL A 626 -7.59 -17.34 5.53
C VAL A 626 -7.44 -17.96 6.92
N VAL A 627 -8.13 -17.38 7.91
CA VAL A 627 -8.21 -17.91 9.27
C VAL A 627 -9.67 -17.92 9.69
N GLU A 628 -10.23 -19.09 10.01
CA GLU A 628 -11.63 -19.20 10.43
C GLU A 628 -11.89 -18.44 11.76
N PRO A 629 -13.10 -17.89 11.99
CA PRO A 629 -13.46 -17.23 13.25
C PRO A 629 -13.51 -18.18 14.47
N ALA A 630 -12.34 -18.51 15.01
CA ALA A 630 -12.15 -19.39 16.15
C ALA A 630 -11.54 -18.69 17.37
N TYR A 631 -10.69 -17.68 17.15
CA TYR A 631 -9.85 -17.06 18.18
C TYR A 631 -10.58 -15.99 18.98
N ARG A 632 -10.19 -15.76 20.25
CA ARG A 632 -10.76 -14.66 21.06
C ARG A 632 -10.10 -13.33 20.76
N ALA A 633 -8.80 -13.35 20.49
CA ALA A 633 -8.07 -12.21 19.99
C ALA A 633 -7.26 -12.62 18.76
N LEU A 634 -7.20 -11.73 17.77
CA LEU A 634 -6.41 -11.89 16.55
C LEU A 634 -5.94 -10.50 16.11
N VAL A 635 -4.67 -10.36 15.77
CA VAL A 635 -4.10 -9.16 15.13
C VAL A 635 -3.18 -9.53 13.98
N ILE A 636 -3.08 -8.67 12.96
CA ILE A 636 -2.28 -8.91 11.75
C ILE A 636 -0.84 -8.44 12.00
N HIS A 637 0.13 -9.34 11.80
CA HIS A 637 1.55 -9.02 11.74
C HIS A 637 2.01 -9.06 10.27
N PRO A 638 3.05 -8.32 9.82
CA PRO A 638 3.37 -8.23 8.38
C PRO A 638 3.92 -9.54 7.75
N VAL A 639 4.02 -10.61 8.53
CA VAL A 639 4.50 -11.94 8.14
C VAL A 639 3.70 -13.11 8.76
N ALA A 640 2.72 -12.82 9.62
CA ALA A 640 2.01 -13.82 10.43
C ALA A 640 0.63 -13.28 10.89
N PHE A 641 -0.19 -14.11 11.53
CA PHE A 641 -1.36 -13.69 12.29
C PHE A 641 -1.15 -14.03 13.76
N LEU A 642 -1.07 -13.02 14.64
CA LEU A 642 -0.90 -13.26 16.08
C LEU A 642 -2.27 -13.59 16.68
N VAL A 643 -2.36 -14.75 17.32
CA VAL A 643 -3.62 -15.32 17.84
C VAL A 643 -3.54 -15.48 19.35
N GLY A 644 -4.65 -15.16 20.03
CA GLY A 644 -4.76 -15.22 21.48
C GLY A 644 -5.87 -16.17 21.96
N ASP A 645 -5.56 -17.01 22.95
CA ASP A 645 -6.51 -17.97 23.54
C ASP A 645 -7.62 -17.28 24.37
N GLY A 646 -7.37 -16.04 24.81
CA GLY A 646 -8.24 -15.27 25.68
C GLY A 646 -8.20 -15.67 27.16
N GLY A 647 -7.26 -16.54 27.54
CA GLY A 647 -6.72 -16.68 28.89
C GLY A 647 -5.49 -15.79 29.13
N GLY A 648 -4.99 -15.13 28.08
CA GLY A 648 -3.89 -14.16 28.12
C GLY A 648 -2.69 -14.58 27.27
N ARG A 649 -2.65 -15.82 26.77
CA ARG A 649 -1.52 -16.33 26.00
C ARG A 649 -1.67 -16.08 24.51
N TRP A 650 -0.53 -15.93 23.85
CA TRP A 650 -0.36 -15.59 22.45
C TRP A 650 0.53 -16.60 21.73
N GLY A 651 0.20 -16.82 20.46
CA GLY A 651 0.99 -17.59 19.49
C GLY A 651 0.81 -16.98 18.10
N ALA A 652 1.29 -17.67 17.07
CA ALA A 652 1.24 -17.21 15.68
C ALA A 652 0.74 -18.28 14.72
N LEU A 653 -0.02 -17.83 13.73
CA LEU A 653 -0.26 -18.57 12.48
C LEU A 653 0.60 -17.95 11.36
N ASP A 654 0.97 -18.75 10.37
CA ASP A 654 1.62 -18.27 9.14
C ASP A 654 0.62 -17.49 8.26
N ARG A 655 1.07 -16.99 7.09
CA ARG A 655 0.18 -16.28 6.14
C ARG A 655 -0.78 -17.18 5.35
N ARG A 656 -0.80 -18.49 5.59
CA ARG A 656 -1.79 -19.44 5.05
C ARG A 656 -2.86 -19.81 6.08
N GLY A 657 -2.61 -19.54 7.37
CA GLY A 657 -3.46 -19.89 8.50
C GLY A 657 -3.01 -21.12 9.27
N GLU A 658 -1.86 -21.71 8.91
CA GLU A 658 -1.26 -22.86 9.59
C GLU A 658 -0.52 -22.43 10.87
N LEU A 659 -0.39 -23.33 11.84
CA LEU A 659 0.29 -23.02 13.11
C LEU A 659 1.79 -22.77 12.90
N LEU A 660 2.29 -21.63 13.39
CA LEU A 660 3.69 -21.22 13.31
C LEU A 660 4.36 -21.19 14.70
N ILE A 661 3.67 -20.68 15.72
CA ILE A 661 4.12 -20.62 17.12
C ILE A 661 2.92 -20.99 18.01
N ASP A 662 3.11 -21.93 18.94
CA ASP A 662 2.08 -22.33 19.90
C ASP A 662 1.61 -21.17 20.80
N PRO A 663 0.34 -21.17 21.28
CA PRO A 663 -0.19 -20.12 22.16
C PRO A 663 0.32 -20.26 23.61
N VAL A 664 1.63 -20.06 23.80
CA VAL A 664 2.32 -20.18 25.09
C VAL A 664 2.78 -18.85 25.69
N HIS A 665 3.03 -17.83 24.86
CA HIS A 665 3.66 -16.58 25.29
C HIS A 665 2.70 -15.66 26.06
N PRO A 666 3.14 -15.00 27.15
CA PRO A 666 2.28 -14.10 27.92
C PRO A 666 2.00 -12.75 27.24
N SER A 667 2.78 -12.36 26.21
CA SER A 667 2.53 -11.13 25.44
C SER A 667 2.68 -11.31 23.93
N ARG A 668 2.13 -10.36 23.16
CA ARG A 668 2.36 -10.26 21.71
C ARG A 668 3.82 -9.95 21.35
N ALA A 669 4.52 -9.21 22.22
CA ALA A 669 5.87 -8.74 21.94
C ALA A 669 6.87 -9.90 21.92
N GLU A 670 6.68 -10.89 22.79
CA GLU A 670 7.49 -12.13 22.79
C GLU A 670 7.26 -12.96 21.53
N VAL A 671 6.02 -13.10 21.05
CA VAL A 671 5.73 -13.77 19.78
C VAL A 671 6.34 -13.01 18.59
N VAL A 672 6.30 -11.67 18.59
CA VAL A 672 6.98 -10.85 17.56
C VAL A 672 8.49 -11.05 17.62
N ALA A 673 9.09 -11.12 18.81
CA ALA A 673 10.53 -11.35 18.98
C ALA A 673 10.95 -12.76 18.50
N GLU A 674 10.14 -13.79 18.74
CA GLU A 674 10.36 -15.13 18.18
C GLU A 674 10.20 -15.15 16.65
N ILE A 675 9.20 -14.46 16.10
CA ILE A 675 9.05 -14.31 14.65
C ILE A 675 10.26 -13.60 14.03
N ASP A 676 10.79 -12.54 14.66
CA ASP A 676 11.99 -11.84 14.18
C ASP A 676 13.25 -12.71 14.29
N GLN A 677 13.34 -13.62 15.25
CA GLN A 677 14.38 -14.66 15.32
C GLN A 677 14.23 -15.68 14.19
N LEU A 678 13.03 -16.22 13.97
CA LEU A 678 12.70 -17.14 12.87
C LEU A 678 12.86 -16.51 11.47
N LEU A 679 12.98 -15.18 11.40
CA LEU A 679 13.25 -14.41 10.18
C LEU A 679 14.65 -13.79 10.12
N ALA A 680 15.50 -14.01 11.12
CA ALA A 680 16.81 -13.37 11.25
C ALA A 680 17.69 -13.62 10.00
N ASP A 681 17.65 -14.86 9.48
CA ASP A 681 18.34 -15.36 8.29
C ASP A 681 17.93 -14.64 6.99
N THR A 682 16.85 -13.85 6.99
CA THR A 682 16.48 -12.99 5.87
C THR A 682 17.00 -11.57 6.09
N SER A 683 18.32 -11.36 5.90
CA SER A 683 18.88 -10.01 5.81
C SER A 683 18.12 -9.22 4.73
N PRO A 684 17.35 -8.16 5.09
CA PRO A 684 16.40 -7.57 4.15
C PRO A 684 17.02 -6.49 3.24
N VAL A 685 18.36 -6.33 3.28
CA VAL A 685 19.08 -5.11 2.88
C VAL A 685 20.30 -5.38 1.97
N LEU A 686 20.23 -6.46 1.19
CA LEU A 686 20.93 -6.57 -0.10
C LEU A 686 19.91 -6.27 -1.19
#